data_AF-A0A1Y5GT87-F1
#
_entry.id   AF-A0A1Y5GT87-F1
#
_cell.length_a   1.000
_cell.length_b   1.000
_cell.length_c   1.000
_cell.angle_alpha   90.00
_cell.angle_beta   90.00
_cell.angle_gamma   90.00
#
_symmetry.space_group_name_H-M   'P 1'
#
loop_
_entity.id
_entity.type
_entity.pdbx_description
1 polymer ?
#
loop_
_entity_poly.entity_id
_entity_poly.type
_entity_poly.pdbx_seq_one_letter_code
_entity_poly.pdbx_strand_id
1 'polypeptide(L)'
;MESKLKSFIYRYSGREQIKVLLLTLFIFPMLYLALELPKIIINEAISGEGERSLFGMSFNPVDFLLVLCAMLLVIVLVNGAFKMRINTFKGIIGERMVRRLRYQLINQVMRFPPAQFQRTSQGEIISTITSETEPLAGFIGDSLAQPLFQGGTMLTILTFMFVQDPVLGLVSISMIPLQAYIIPKMQKKLNELKKQRVTVVRHFAGQIGEVVDGHRDIKLHGTQRYHLAQFSNTLGRLFKIRFDIFKQKFFMKFINNFLNQLPPILFYAVGGILVIKGQLSIGALVAALAAYKDLVSPWKELLTYYQQYQDSKVRYEYIQEHFNPSGLFNIVARDGDNIPDFSAGLRFKSLYIKNERGDYVSQNINLKIAPGSHVNICSDSELLLRKMAMNVLNIEPIAAGDIYIGLKKITQLASEDLSKKIAYIGPEPFMVEGTILQNINYGLRRLPPQRNLSLLNAEQLLAIDESDASGNSIESIEDVWTDFGMAGVENWTGLSLWLQDLMSAIGARRMVFEFGLKDYIDPLAIAPIMHDKFSLTKENLFTNLRGLEASELIERFDISGYSDRLSIIENIAFGLVDSKQEQQVIQNISVNPQFVKLLQEANLYKTLRDIGEKLAFHIVHQLEELGPNDQLKNNYRFYDVDCIRSQLTLCIGRPEHLPSCEFLLAMALGLKVSMLGDDWIDEDLKSQLLALRTQLISSPISMFSEYFEPLRKGRMNHRLNLMENLLWGFEVDPNNYDKHQKLVDIVEQALIENQAEALVLIVIGLSQVGIRGERMPLGGKQNIQLLRSLIKRPDIIIMHNALSNRSVAEIKSLLAGVKKLLPDTTIIILSANKRVHADYVDYYEIDIDGIRKMPQLTTSNQ
;
A
#
# COMPACT_ATOMS: atom_id res chain seq x y z
N MET A 1 18.84 -14.56 -7.94
CA MET A 1 18.19 -15.31 -6.84
C MET A 1 18.80 -16.72 -6.81
N GLU A 2 18.85 -17.40 -5.66
CA GLU A 2 19.43 -18.75 -5.55
C GLU A 2 18.54 -19.81 -6.23
N SER A 3 19.08 -20.78 -6.98
CA SER A 3 18.25 -21.73 -7.74
C SER A 3 17.47 -22.74 -6.87
N LYS A 4 17.91 -22.96 -5.62
CA LYS A 4 17.34 -23.96 -4.70
C LYS A 4 17.07 -23.35 -3.33
N LEU A 5 15.94 -23.73 -2.73
CA LEU A 5 15.56 -23.30 -1.38
C LEU A 5 16.65 -23.58 -0.32
N LYS A 6 17.30 -24.75 -0.39
CA LYS A 6 18.40 -25.10 0.54
C LYS A 6 19.60 -24.15 0.43
N SER A 7 19.97 -23.76 -0.79
CA SER A 7 21.08 -22.83 -1.03
C SER A 7 20.76 -21.44 -0.48
N PHE A 8 19.51 -21.00 -0.67
CA PHE A 8 19.01 -19.74 -0.09
C PHE A 8 19.11 -19.73 1.44
N ILE A 9 18.62 -20.77 2.10
CA ILE A 9 18.67 -20.91 3.57
C ILE A 9 20.11 -20.89 4.06
N TYR A 10 20.98 -21.73 3.50
CA TYR A 10 22.36 -21.85 3.97
C TYR A 10 23.15 -20.54 3.81
N ARG A 11 23.00 -19.86 2.68
CA ARG A 11 23.72 -18.62 2.37
C ARG A 11 23.33 -17.47 3.30
N TYR A 12 22.05 -17.35 3.65
CA TYR A 12 21.53 -16.15 4.33
C TYR A 12 21.18 -16.35 5.81
N SER A 13 20.86 -17.56 6.26
CA SER A 13 20.57 -17.84 7.68
C SER A 13 21.50 -18.85 8.33
N GLY A 14 22.50 -19.38 7.62
CA GLY A 14 23.39 -20.45 8.12
C GLY A 14 24.04 -20.14 9.47
N ARG A 15 24.53 -18.91 9.69
CA ARG A 15 25.15 -18.49 10.96
C ARG A 15 24.15 -18.49 12.12
N GLU A 16 22.94 -18.01 11.89
CA GLU A 16 21.89 -17.96 12.92
C GLU A 16 21.36 -19.37 13.23
N GLN A 17 21.19 -20.20 12.20
CA GLN A 17 20.80 -21.59 12.34
C GLN A 17 21.82 -22.39 13.16
N ILE A 18 23.13 -22.14 13.00
CA ILE A 18 24.17 -22.76 13.85
C ILE A 18 24.02 -22.35 15.32
N LYS A 19 23.68 -21.10 15.62
CA LYS A 19 23.44 -20.66 17.02
C LYS A 19 22.26 -21.40 17.64
N VAL A 20 21.16 -21.54 16.89
CA VAL A 20 19.98 -22.31 17.33
C VAL A 20 20.34 -23.79 17.49
N LEU A 21 21.15 -24.33 16.59
CA LEU A 21 21.63 -25.71 16.64
C LEU A 21 22.40 -25.99 17.94
N LEU A 22 23.36 -25.12 18.29
CA LEU A 22 24.10 -25.22 19.54
C LEU A 22 23.17 -25.16 20.75
N LEU A 23 22.23 -24.21 20.77
CA LEU A 23 21.22 -24.10 21.84
C LEU A 23 20.36 -25.37 21.97
N THR A 24 20.04 -26.01 20.85
CA THR A 24 19.26 -27.25 20.80
C THR A 24 20.00 -28.42 21.42
N LEU A 25 21.31 -28.54 21.18
CA LEU A 25 22.14 -29.61 21.74
C LEU A 25 22.21 -29.58 23.28
N PHE A 26 22.19 -28.40 23.89
CA PHE A 26 22.18 -28.24 25.34
C PHE A 26 20.91 -28.76 26.03
N ILE A 27 19.81 -28.96 25.30
CA ILE A 27 18.55 -29.46 25.87
C ILE A 27 18.56 -30.96 26.11
N PHE A 28 19.30 -31.74 25.31
CA PHE A 28 19.19 -33.21 25.36
C PHE A 28 19.58 -33.84 26.71
N PRO A 29 20.63 -33.38 27.42
CA PRO A 29 20.93 -33.88 28.77
C PRO A 29 19.78 -33.60 29.76
N MET A 30 19.19 -32.40 29.70
CA MET A 30 18.05 -32.04 30.55
C MET A 30 16.80 -32.87 30.22
N LEU A 31 16.60 -33.19 28.93
CA LEU A 31 15.51 -34.04 28.49
C LEU A 31 15.68 -35.48 28.98
N TYR A 32 16.90 -36.02 28.97
CA TYR A 32 17.19 -37.34 29.54
C TYR A 32 16.89 -37.37 31.05
N LEU A 33 17.35 -36.36 31.80
CA LEU A 33 17.06 -36.25 33.23
C LEU A 33 15.55 -36.16 33.51
N ALA A 34 14.80 -35.41 32.69
CA ALA A 34 13.35 -35.30 32.82
C ALA A 34 12.63 -36.66 32.66
N LEU A 35 13.19 -37.60 31.90
CA LEU A 35 12.67 -38.96 31.73
C LEU A 35 13.11 -39.90 32.87
N GLU A 36 14.30 -39.68 33.41
CA GLU A 36 14.88 -40.52 34.47
C GLU A 36 14.31 -40.22 35.86
N LEU A 37 14.09 -38.94 36.20
CA LEU A 37 13.58 -38.53 37.51
C LEU A 37 12.23 -39.21 37.90
N PRO A 38 11.22 -39.30 37.03
CA PRO A 38 9.98 -40.01 37.35
C PRO A 38 10.21 -41.49 37.73
N LYS A 39 11.18 -42.16 37.10
CA LYS A 39 11.57 -43.54 37.43
C LYS A 39 12.21 -43.60 38.82
N ILE A 40 13.13 -42.69 39.13
CA ILE A 40 13.78 -42.60 40.44
C ILE A 40 12.73 -42.36 41.53
N ILE A 41 11.78 -41.44 41.28
CA ILE A 41 10.66 -41.17 42.18
C ILE A 41 9.84 -42.45 42.44
N ILE A 42 9.48 -43.20 41.40
CA ILE A 42 8.67 -44.42 41.56
C ILE A 42 9.46 -45.53 42.28
N ASN A 43 10.67 -45.84 41.82
CA ASN A 43 11.41 -47.00 42.29
C ASN A 43 12.08 -46.76 43.65
N GLU A 44 12.62 -45.58 43.91
CA GLU A 44 13.40 -45.29 45.12
C GLU A 44 12.59 -44.55 46.18
N ALA A 45 11.75 -43.58 45.78
CA ALA A 45 10.98 -42.79 46.74
C ALA A 45 9.63 -43.44 47.14
N ILE A 46 8.98 -44.20 46.26
CA ILE A 46 7.68 -44.82 46.56
C ILE A 46 7.83 -46.30 46.91
N SER A 47 8.62 -47.06 46.15
CA SER A 47 8.73 -48.52 46.30
C SER A 47 10.01 -49.03 46.99
N GLY A 48 10.93 -48.15 47.40
CA GLY A 48 12.23 -48.54 47.96
C GLY A 48 12.21 -48.86 49.46
N GLU A 49 12.85 -49.98 49.85
CA GLU A 49 12.92 -50.50 51.24
C GLU A 49 14.24 -50.15 51.99
N GLY A 50 15.09 -49.25 51.49
CA GLY A 50 16.42 -48.92 52.08
C GLY A 50 16.64 -47.45 52.50
N GLU A 51 17.81 -47.14 53.07
CA GLU A 51 18.25 -45.77 53.39
C GLU A 51 18.37 -44.91 52.12
N ARG A 52 17.60 -43.82 52.06
CA ARG A 52 17.49 -42.96 50.87
C ARG A 52 18.49 -41.83 50.97
N SER A 53 19.59 -41.94 50.22
CA SER A 53 20.67 -40.96 50.22
C SER A 53 20.75 -40.14 48.93
N LEU A 54 20.43 -38.86 49.11
CA LEU A 54 20.70 -37.66 48.30
C LEU A 54 22.11 -37.07 48.33
N PHE A 55 23.04 -37.30 47.40
CA PHE A 55 24.40 -36.71 47.50
C PHE A 55 25.11 -36.97 48.86
N GLY A 56 24.93 -38.14 49.46
CA GLY A 56 25.51 -38.48 50.77
C GLY A 56 24.76 -37.95 52.00
N MET A 57 23.62 -37.26 51.82
CA MET A 57 22.71 -36.89 52.92
C MET A 57 21.54 -37.90 53.00
N SER A 58 21.25 -38.39 54.21
CA SER A 58 20.10 -39.25 54.49
C SER A 58 18.81 -38.43 54.59
N PHE A 59 17.78 -38.81 53.84
CA PHE A 59 16.49 -38.12 53.84
C PHE A 59 15.37 -39.01 54.40
N ASN A 60 14.38 -38.38 55.04
CA ASN A 60 13.11 -39.02 55.36
C ASN A 60 12.35 -39.34 54.05
N PRO A 61 11.52 -40.41 53.97
CA PRO A 61 10.83 -40.80 52.74
C PRO A 61 10.05 -39.68 52.04
N VAL A 62 9.37 -38.85 52.83
CA VAL A 62 8.57 -37.72 52.32
C VAL A 62 9.47 -36.58 51.84
N ASP A 63 10.55 -36.27 52.56
CA ASP A 63 11.48 -35.20 52.18
C ASP A 63 12.25 -35.54 50.92
N PHE A 64 12.70 -36.81 50.78
CA PHE A 64 13.34 -37.31 49.56
C PHE A 64 12.41 -37.19 48.34
N LEU A 65 11.14 -37.56 48.50
CA LEU A 65 10.13 -37.41 47.45
C LEU A 65 9.93 -35.93 47.08
N LEU A 66 9.80 -35.04 48.07
CA LEU A 66 9.62 -33.59 47.82
C LEU A 66 10.83 -32.98 47.09
N VAL A 67 12.05 -33.37 47.44
CA VAL A 67 13.28 -32.91 46.76
C VAL A 67 13.31 -33.37 45.30
N LEU A 68 12.99 -34.64 45.02
CA LEU A 68 12.95 -35.15 43.65
C LEU A 68 11.83 -34.49 42.83
N CYS A 69 10.66 -34.26 43.41
CA CYS A 69 9.57 -33.53 42.77
C CYS A 69 9.96 -32.07 42.48
N ALA A 70 10.65 -31.39 43.41
CA ALA A 70 11.16 -30.04 43.19
C ALA A 70 12.23 -30.00 42.09
N MET A 71 13.15 -30.97 42.06
CA MET A 71 14.15 -31.10 40.99
C MET A 71 13.49 -31.34 39.63
N LEU A 72 12.47 -32.20 39.57
CA LEU A 72 11.68 -32.44 38.36
C LEU A 72 11.00 -31.14 37.88
N LEU A 73 10.40 -30.37 38.79
CA LEU A 73 9.79 -29.08 38.47
C LEU A 73 10.82 -28.10 37.88
N VAL A 74 12.00 -27.98 38.48
CA VAL A 74 13.07 -27.11 37.98
C VAL A 74 13.52 -27.53 36.58
N ILE A 75 13.74 -28.83 36.35
CA ILE A 75 14.15 -29.35 35.04
C ILE A 75 13.07 -29.08 33.98
N VAL A 76 11.80 -29.27 34.32
CA VAL A 76 10.67 -28.98 33.42
C VAL A 76 10.60 -27.49 33.08
N LEU A 77 10.78 -26.60 34.06
CA LEU A 77 10.80 -25.15 33.84
C LEU A 77 11.98 -24.73 32.95
N VAL A 78 13.17 -25.26 33.22
CA VAL A 78 14.37 -24.99 32.41
C VAL A 78 14.17 -25.45 30.97
N ASN A 79 13.69 -26.69 30.76
CA ASN A 79 13.39 -27.22 29.43
C ASN A 79 12.33 -26.37 28.71
N GLY A 80 11.29 -25.95 29.43
CA GLY A 80 10.26 -25.02 28.93
C GLY A 80 10.84 -23.68 28.47
N ALA A 81 11.72 -23.07 29.27
CA ALA A 81 12.39 -21.81 28.95
C ALA A 81 13.29 -21.93 27.71
N PHE A 82 14.08 -23.01 27.62
CA PHE A 82 14.89 -23.29 26.44
C PHE A 82 14.04 -23.50 25.17
N LYS A 83 12.96 -24.27 25.28
CA LYS A 83 12.01 -24.48 24.18
C LYS A 83 11.38 -23.18 23.71
N MET A 84 10.97 -22.31 24.65
CA MET A 84 10.46 -20.98 24.35
C MET A 84 11.52 -20.16 23.58
N ARG A 85 12.77 -20.12 24.08
CA ARG A 85 13.86 -19.35 23.48
C ARG A 85 14.20 -19.83 22.06
N ILE A 86 14.25 -21.14 21.84
CA ILE A 86 14.47 -21.73 20.50
C ILE A 86 13.35 -21.32 19.55
N ASN A 87 12.08 -21.44 19.97
CA ASN A 87 10.95 -21.10 19.12
C ASN A 87 10.92 -19.61 18.74
N THR A 88 11.27 -18.71 19.66
CA THR A 88 11.41 -17.27 19.36
C THR A 88 12.52 -17.02 18.33
N PHE A 89 13.69 -17.63 18.50
CA PHE A 89 14.80 -17.46 17.53
C PHE A 89 14.43 -18.00 16.14
N LYS A 90 13.77 -19.17 16.06
CA LYS A 90 13.27 -19.70 14.79
C LYS A 90 12.31 -18.74 14.10
N GLY A 91 11.39 -18.12 14.85
CA GLY A 91 10.45 -17.12 14.34
C GLY A 91 11.15 -15.90 13.75
N ILE A 92 12.13 -15.34 14.47
CA ILE A 92 12.93 -14.19 14.00
C ILE A 92 13.69 -14.53 12.71
N ILE A 93 14.33 -15.70 12.65
CA ILE A 93 15.05 -16.16 11.45
C ILE A 93 14.07 -16.31 10.27
N GLY A 94 12.89 -16.88 10.51
CA GLY A 94 11.84 -17.04 9.49
C GLY A 94 11.40 -15.70 8.89
N GLU A 95 11.09 -14.73 9.75
CA GLU A 95 10.67 -13.38 9.33
C GLU A 95 11.77 -12.62 8.58
N ARG A 96 13.02 -12.64 9.08
CA ARG A 96 14.17 -12.04 8.38
C ARG A 96 14.35 -12.60 6.97
N MET A 97 14.19 -13.90 6.81
CA MET A 97 14.38 -14.57 5.53
C MET A 97 13.23 -14.31 4.54
N VAL A 98 11.99 -14.22 5.01
CA VAL A 98 10.87 -13.82 4.13
C VAL A 98 10.90 -12.34 3.80
N ARG A 99 11.29 -11.48 4.73
CA ARG A 99 11.57 -10.06 4.45
C ARG A 99 12.61 -9.93 3.34
N ARG A 100 13.73 -10.66 3.44
CA ARG A 100 14.77 -10.75 2.39
C ARG A 100 14.21 -11.21 1.06
N LEU A 101 13.46 -12.31 1.07
CA LEU A 101 12.90 -12.91 -0.15
C LEU A 101 11.95 -11.93 -0.85
N ARG A 102 11.03 -11.31 -0.09
CA ARG A 102 10.09 -10.31 -0.63
C ARG A 102 10.83 -9.13 -1.25
N TYR A 103 11.87 -8.63 -0.58
CA TYR A 103 12.69 -7.54 -1.14
C TYR A 103 13.41 -7.95 -2.43
N GLN A 104 14.00 -9.16 -2.49
CA GLN A 104 14.63 -9.68 -3.71
C GLN A 104 13.63 -9.88 -4.86
N LEU A 105 12.39 -10.29 -4.57
CA LEU A 105 11.34 -10.44 -5.56
C LEU A 105 10.86 -9.08 -6.08
N ILE A 106 10.65 -8.11 -5.20
CA ILE A 106 10.27 -6.74 -5.59
C ILE A 106 11.36 -6.14 -6.49
N ASN A 107 12.64 -6.29 -6.13
CA ASN A 107 13.75 -5.82 -6.96
C ASN A 107 13.80 -6.52 -8.33
N GLN A 108 13.42 -7.80 -8.42
CA GLN A 108 13.29 -8.49 -9.70
C GLN A 108 12.12 -7.95 -10.54
N VAL A 109 10.95 -7.71 -9.93
CA VAL A 109 9.78 -7.13 -10.61
C VAL A 109 10.10 -5.76 -11.19
N MET A 110 10.88 -4.93 -10.49
CA MET A 110 11.33 -3.63 -11.01
C MET A 110 12.19 -3.74 -12.29
N ARG A 111 12.69 -4.94 -12.61
CA ARG A 111 13.51 -5.25 -13.79
C ARG A 111 12.78 -6.09 -14.83
N PHE A 112 11.49 -6.34 -14.65
CA PHE A 112 10.69 -7.08 -15.63
C PHE A 112 10.51 -6.25 -16.91
N PRO A 113 10.69 -6.86 -18.09
CA PRO A 113 10.34 -6.18 -19.33
C PRO A 113 8.82 -5.92 -19.39
N PRO A 114 8.37 -4.83 -20.05
CA PRO A 114 6.95 -4.51 -20.19
C PRO A 114 6.09 -5.67 -20.71
N ALA A 115 6.64 -6.48 -21.62
CA ALA A 115 5.98 -7.67 -22.17
C ALA A 115 5.63 -8.72 -21.09
N GLN A 116 6.40 -8.82 -20.00
CA GLN A 116 6.13 -9.76 -18.91
C GLN A 116 4.88 -9.34 -18.13
N PHE A 117 4.65 -8.05 -17.92
CA PHE A 117 3.44 -7.54 -17.25
C PHE A 117 2.15 -7.73 -18.06
N GLN A 118 2.25 -8.03 -19.36
CA GLN A 118 1.12 -8.44 -20.20
C GLN A 118 0.81 -9.94 -20.07
N ARG A 119 1.80 -10.75 -19.66
CA ARG A 119 1.67 -12.22 -19.53
C ARG A 119 1.29 -12.66 -18.12
N THR A 120 1.74 -11.91 -17.10
CA THR A 120 1.47 -12.20 -15.69
C THR A 120 0.60 -11.10 -15.11
N SER A 121 -0.55 -11.48 -14.54
CA SER A 121 -1.47 -10.51 -13.93
C SER A 121 -0.83 -9.82 -12.71
N GLN A 122 -1.21 -8.57 -12.45
CA GLN A 122 -0.75 -7.84 -11.26
C GLN A 122 -1.15 -8.58 -9.97
N GLY A 123 -2.35 -9.18 -9.94
CA GLY A 123 -2.82 -9.99 -8.82
C GLY A 123 -1.97 -11.23 -8.55
N GLU A 124 -1.47 -11.89 -9.59
CA GLU A 124 -0.55 -13.03 -9.44
C GLU A 124 0.80 -12.59 -8.85
N ILE A 125 1.35 -11.45 -9.28
CA ILE A 125 2.59 -10.91 -8.71
C ILE A 125 2.40 -10.55 -7.23
N ILE A 126 1.33 -9.82 -6.91
CA ILE A 126 1.01 -9.39 -5.53
C ILE A 126 0.80 -10.61 -4.63
N SER A 127 -0.06 -11.55 -5.03
CA SER A 127 -0.35 -12.75 -4.24
C SER A 127 0.87 -13.65 -4.07
N THR A 128 1.77 -13.70 -5.08
CA THR A 128 3.01 -14.46 -4.95
C THR A 128 3.96 -13.82 -3.94
N ILE A 129 4.18 -12.50 -4.01
CA ILE A 129 5.06 -11.79 -3.06
C ILE A 129 4.50 -11.85 -1.64
N THR A 130 3.18 -11.76 -1.47
CA THR A 130 2.54 -11.74 -0.14
C THR A 130 2.27 -13.16 0.39
N SER A 131 1.28 -13.85 -0.18
CA SER A 131 0.71 -15.10 0.35
C SER A 131 1.53 -16.35 0.02
N GLU A 132 2.26 -16.39 -1.09
CA GLU A 132 3.07 -17.57 -1.44
C GLU A 132 4.43 -17.59 -0.70
N THR A 133 4.97 -16.42 -0.33
CA THR A 133 6.21 -16.35 0.47
C THR A 133 5.98 -16.60 1.96
N GLU A 134 4.80 -16.31 2.49
CA GLU A 134 4.52 -16.43 3.94
C GLU A 134 4.74 -17.86 4.50
N PRO A 135 4.25 -18.95 3.86
CA PRO A 135 4.54 -20.31 4.31
C PRO A 135 6.04 -20.66 4.31
N LEU A 136 6.85 -19.96 3.51
CA LEU A 136 8.30 -20.16 3.48
C LEU A 136 8.95 -19.62 4.75
N ALA A 137 8.41 -18.59 5.42
CA ALA A 137 8.96 -18.07 6.69
C ALA A 137 8.99 -19.18 7.74
N GLY A 138 7.84 -19.83 7.95
CA GLY A 138 7.71 -20.91 8.92
C GLY A 138 8.70 -22.04 8.65
N PHE A 139 8.79 -22.48 7.39
CA PHE A 139 9.72 -23.56 7.04
C PHE A 139 11.19 -23.16 7.17
N ILE A 140 11.59 -21.95 6.77
CA ILE A 140 12.98 -21.51 6.83
C ILE A 140 13.47 -21.47 8.28
N GLY A 141 12.65 -20.94 9.21
CA GLY A 141 12.95 -20.96 10.64
C GLY A 141 13.16 -22.37 11.17
N ASP A 142 12.30 -23.33 10.77
CA ASP A 142 12.36 -24.72 11.21
C ASP A 142 13.38 -25.60 10.46
N SER A 143 13.97 -25.10 9.37
CA SER A 143 14.68 -25.90 8.38
C SER A 143 15.79 -26.81 8.92
N LEU A 144 16.60 -26.34 9.89
CA LEU A 144 17.69 -27.11 10.49
C LEU A 144 17.42 -27.46 11.96
N ALA A 145 16.85 -26.53 12.72
CA ALA A 145 16.60 -26.70 14.14
C ALA A 145 15.51 -27.76 14.45
N GLN A 146 14.43 -27.83 13.67
CA GLN A 146 13.33 -28.77 13.95
C GLN A 146 13.75 -30.24 13.75
N PRO A 147 14.38 -30.65 12.63
CA PRO A 147 14.82 -32.03 12.46
C PRO A 147 15.83 -32.47 13.51
N LEU A 148 16.75 -31.58 13.89
CA LEU A 148 17.73 -31.90 14.92
C LEU A 148 17.07 -32.02 16.29
N PHE A 149 16.22 -31.07 16.68
CA PHE A 149 15.54 -31.10 17.97
C PHE A 149 14.68 -32.36 18.12
N GLN A 150 13.84 -32.64 17.11
CA GLN A 150 12.93 -33.79 17.16
C GLN A 150 13.67 -35.11 16.96
N GLY A 151 14.65 -35.16 16.05
CA GLY A 151 15.50 -36.33 15.85
C GLY A 151 16.35 -36.65 17.07
N GLY A 152 16.93 -35.64 17.71
CA GLY A 152 17.70 -35.80 18.95
C GLY A 152 16.84 -36.15 20.15
N THR A 153 15.62 -35.60 20.26
CA THR A 153 14.63 -36.01 21.26
C THR A 153 14.25 -37.48 21.07
N MET A 154 13.95 -37.87 19.82
CA MET A 154 13.64 -39.27 19.48
C MET A 154 14.80 -40.20 19.81
N LEU A 155 16.03 -39.80 19.48
CA LEU A 155 17.25 -40.56 19.80
C LEU A 155 17.47 -40.69 21.31
N THR A 156 17.22 -39.63 22.08
CA THR A 156 17.35 -39.62 23.54
C THR A 156 16.35 -40.58 24.17
N ILE A 157 15.08 -40.54 23.74
CA ILE A 157 14.03 -41.45 24.23
C ILE A 157 14.35 -42.90 23.85
N LEU A 158 14.77 -43.15 22.60
CA LEU A 158 15.17 -44.50 22.18
C LEU A 158 16.35 -45.00 23.00
N THR A 159 17.37 -44.17 23.22
CA THR A 159 18.53 -44.53 24.06
C THR A 159 18.09 -44.89 25.48
N PHE A 160 17.21 -44.07 26.08
CA PHE A 160 16.62 -44.38 27.39
C PHE A 160 15.88 -45.72 27.41
N MET A 161 15.12 -46.05 26.36
CA MET A 161 14.40 -47.32 26.28
C MET A 161 15.34 -48.53 26.10
N PHE A 162 16.39 -48.41 25.28
CA PHE A 162 17.38 -49.47 25.07
C PHE A 162 18.25 -49.73 26.31
N VAL A 163 18.59 -48.68 27.06
CA VAL A 163 19.30 -48.81 28.34
C VAL A 163 18.44 -49.55 29.36
N GLN A 164 17.12 -49.39 29.31
CA GLN A 164 16.17 -50.03 30.22
C GLN A 164 15.98 -51.52 29.90
N ASP A 165 15.64 -51.83 28.65
CA ASP A 165 15.56 -53.21 28.18
C ASP A 165 15.70 -53.23 26.64
N PRO A 166 16.65 -54.02 26.09
CA PRO A 166 16.86 -54.10 24.65
C PRO A 166 15.64 -54.62 23.86
N VAL A 167 14.81 -55.50 24.45
CA VAL A 167 13.62 -56.05 23.78
C VAL A 167 12.56 -54.96 23.66
N LEU A 168 12.32 -54.18 24.72
CA LEU A 168 11.43 -53.03 24.69
C LEU A 168 11.91 -51.95 23.69
N GLY A 169 13.21 -51.68 23.63
CA GLY A 169 13.81 -50.80 22.62
C GLY A 169 13.53 -51.27 21.17
N LEU A 170 13.68 -52.57 20.90
CA LEU A 170 13.35 -53.15 19.59
C LEU A 170 11.86 -53.07 19.26
N VAL A 171 10.97 -53.33 20.23
CA VAL A 171 9.52 -53.19 20.05
C VAL A 171 9.16 -51.75 19.68
N SER A 172 9.82 -50.76 20.30
CA SER A 172 9.64 -49.32 20.02
C SER A 172 9.92 -48.96 18.56
N ILE A 173 10.99 -49.54 17.99
CA ILE A 173 11.42 -49.25 16.62
C ILE A 173 10.66 -50.10 15.59
N SER A 174 10.10 -51.24 15.98
CA SER A 174 9.48 -52.20 15.05
C SER A 174 8.46 -51.61 14.08
N MET A 175 7.67 -50.62 14.51
CA MET A 175 6.67 -49.96 13.66
C MET A 175 7.21 -48.77 12.84
N ILE A 176 8.41 -48.27 13.13
CA ILE A 176 8.99 -47.10 12.44
C ILE A 176 9.26 -47.41 10.95
N PRO A 177 9.91 -48.52 10.55
CA PRO A 177 10.13 -48.83 9.13
C PRO A 177 8.82 -48.96 8.33
N LEU A 178 7.80 -49.56 8.93
CA LEU A 178 6.48 -49.72 8.31
C LEU A 178 5.83 -48.35 8.06
N GLN A 179 5.86 -47.46 9.06
CA GLN A 179 5.37 -46.08 8.93
C GLN A 179 6.20 -45.29 7.90
N ALA A 180 7.53 -45.41 7.92
CA ALA A 180 8.44 -44.76 6.99
C ALA A 180 8.24 -45.19 5.54
N TYR A 181 7.69 -46.38 5.28
CA TYR A 181 7.36 -46.83 3.92
C TYR A 181 5.95 -46.42 3.47
N ILE A 182 4.94 -46.58 4.32
CA ILE A 182 3.54 -46.33 3.96
C ILE A 182 3.24 -44.82 3.84
N ILE A 183 3.67 -44.03 4.83
CA ILE A 183 3.29 -42.62 4.91
C ILE A 183 3.79 -41.79 3.71
N PRO A 184 5.05 -41.91 3.24
CA PRO A 184 5.51 -41.13 2.09
C PRO A 184 4.79 -41.45 0.78
N LYS A 185 4.38 -42.70 0.57
CA LYS A 185 3.58 -43.08 -0.61
C LYS A 185 2.21 -42.40 -0.62
N MET A 186 1.52 -42.41 0.52
CA MET A 186 0.25 -41.69 0.68
C MET A 186 0.44 -40.18 0.52
N GLN A 187 1.54 -39.65 1.06
CA GLN A 187 1.88 -38.24 0.98
C GLN A 187 2.10 -37.78 -0.47
N LYS A 188 2.74 -38.59 -1.31
CA LYS A 188 2.95 -38.26 -2.73
C LYS A 188 1.64 -37.98 -3.45
N LYS A 189 0.63 -38.85 -3.28
CA LYS A 189 -0.71 -38.69 -3.86
C LYS A 189 -1.43 -37.45 -3.30
N LEU A 190 -1.31 -37.19 -2.00
CA LEU A 190 -1.85 -35.98 -1.38
C LEU A 190 -1.21 -34.71 -1.97
N ASN A 191 0.10 -34.72 -2.22
CA ASN A 191 0.83 -33.59 -2.80
C ASN A 191 0.42 -33.31 -4.25
N GLU A 192 0.15 -34.34 -5.05
CA GLU A 192 -0.38 -34.19 -6.41
C GLU A 192 -1.74 -33.47 -6.41
N LEU A 193 -2.66 -33.87 -5.52
CA LEU A 193 -3.95 -33.20 -5.35
C LEU A 193 -3.80 -31.74 -4.87
N LYS A 194 -2.88 -31.48 -3.95
CA LYS A 194 -2.55 -30.11 -3.51
C LYS A 194 -2.04 -29.25 -4.67
N LYS A 195 -1.18 -29.80 -5.54
CA LYS A 195 -0.67 -29.10 -6.74
C LYS A 195 -1.82 -28.76 -7.72
N GLN A 196 -2.74 -29.70 -7.93
CA GLN A 196 -3.94 -29.46 -8.74
C GLN A 196 -4.82 -28.35 -8.14
N ARG A 197 -5.02 -28.36 -6.81
CA ARG A 197 -5.79 -27.32 -6.11
C ARG A 197 -5.18 -25.94 -6.35
N VAL A 198 -3.86 -25.79 -6.17
CA VAL A 198 -3.17 -24.50 -6.36
C VAL A 198 -3.38 -23.98 -7.79
N THR A 199 -3.27 -24.86 -8.78
CA THR A 199 -3.48 -24.49 -10.20
C THR A 199 -4.90 -23.96 -10.45
N VAL A 200 -5.92 -24.62 -9.91
CA VAL A 200 -7.32 -24.18 -10.07
C VAL A 200 -7.61 -22.89 -9.32
N VAL A 201 -7.03 -22.70 -8.12
CA VAL A 201 -7.16 -21.45 -7.34
C VAL A 201 -6.57 -20.27 -8.10
N ARG A 202 -5.43 -20.46 -8.80
CA ARG A 202 -4.84 -19.40 -9.64
C ARG A 202 -5.72 -19.03 -10.82
N HIS A 203 -6.27 -20.03 -11.52
CA HIS A 203 -7.22 -19.77 -12.60
C HIS A 203 -8.46 -19.01 -12.10
N PHE A 204 -8.97 -19.38 -10.93
CA PHE A 204 -10.08 -18.68 -10.27
C PHE A 204 -9.73 -17.22 -9.93
N ALA A 205 -8.52 -16.97 -9.39
CA ALA A 205 -8.06 -15.61 -9.13
C ALA A 205 -7.93 -14.77 -10.40
N GLY A 206 -7.45 -15.36 -11.51
CA GLY A 206 -7.42 -14.72 -12.82
C GLY A 206 -8.81 -14.32 -13.33
N GLN A 207 -9.80 -15.23 -13.24
CA GLN A 207 -11.20 -14.95 -13.58
C GLN A 207 -11.79 -13.81 -12.74
N ILE A 208 -11.43 -13.72 -11.45
CA ILE A 208 -11.85 -12.59 -10.60
C ILE A 208 -11.24 -11.29 -11.11
N GLY A 209 -9.95 -11.28 -11.44
CA GLY A 209 -9.28 -10.10 -12.01
C GLY A 209 -9.97 -9.61 -13.28
N GLU A 210 -10.25 -10.50 -14.22
CA GLU A 210 -10.97 -10.18 -15.47
C GLU A 210 -12.35 -9.55 -15.22
N VAL A 211 -13.11 -10.07 -14.26
CA VAL A 211 -14.45 -9.54 -13.93
C VAL A 211 -14.40 -8.21 -13.21
N VAL A 212 -13.38 -7.97 -12.37
CA VAL A 212 -13.18 -6.69 -11.68
C VAL A 212 -12.77 -5.62 -12.69
N ASP A 213 -11.79 -5.92 -13.54
CA ASP A 213 -11.30 -5.00 -14.57
C ASP A 213 -12.40 -4.72 -15.62
N GLY A 214 -13.18 -5.74 -15.99
CA GLY A 214 -14.27 -5.66 -16.96
C GLY A 214 -15.64 -5.34 -16.35
N HIS A 215 -15.74 -4.93 -15.09
CA HIS A 215 -17.03 -4.78 -14.39
C HIS A 215 -18.02 -3.87 -15.15
N ARG A 216 -17.50 -2.76 -15.69
CA ARG A 216 -18.29 -1.81 -16.47
C ARG A 216 -18.90 -2.48 -17.69
N ASP A 217 -18.11 -3.19 -18.48
CA ASP A 217 -18.56 -3.84 -19.71
C ASP A 217 -19.54 -4.98 -19.42
N ILE A 218 -19.27 -5.78 -18.37
CA ILE A 218 -20.18 -6.83 -17.92
C ILE A 218 -21.54 -6.24 -17.52
N LYS A 219 -21.53 -5.09 -16.85
CA LYS A 219 -22.77 -4.41 -16.43
C LYS A 219 -23.52 -3.80 -17.61
N LEU A 220 -22.81 -3.17 -18.55
CA LEU A 220 -23.38 -2.61 -19.77
C LEU A 220 -24.00 -3.67 -20.68
N HIS A 221 -23.36 -4.84 -20.81
CA HIS A 221 -23.84 -5.93 -21.67
C HIS A 221 -24.77 -6.93 -20.96
N GLY A 222 -24.98 -6.79 -19.65
CA GLY A 222 -25.88 -7.68 -18.89
C GLY A 222 -25.42 -9.13 -18.78
N THR A 223 -24.10 -9.40 -18.85
CA THR A 223 -23.55 -10.77 -18.90
C THR A 223 -23.26 -11.38 -17.52
N GLN A 224 -23.76 -10.81 -16.43
CA GLN A 224 -23.44 -11.24 -15.06
C GLN A 224 -23.75 -12.73 -14.83
N ARG A 225 -24.87 -13.22 -15.36
CA ARG A 225 -25.27 -14.63 -15.21
C ARG A 225 -24.28 -15.60 -15.85
N TYR A 226 -23.67 -15.22 -16.98
CA TYR A 226 -22.66 -16.04 -17.66
C TYR A 226 -21.40 -16.18 -16.79
N HIS A 227 -20.87 -15.07 -16.27
CA HIS A 227 -19.70 -15.10 -15.40
C HIS A 227 -19.99 -15.81 -14.07
N LEU A 228 -21.18 -15.67 -13.49
CA LEU A 228 -21.60 -16.45 -12.32
C LEU A 228 -21.63 -17.97 -12.60
N ALA A 229 -22.08 -18.39 -13.78
CA ALA A 229 -22.03 -19.81 -14.18
C ALA A 229 -20.58 -20.31 -14.35
N GLN A 230 -19.70 -19.48 -14.92
CA GLN A 230 -18.28 -19.78 -15.06
C GLN A 230 -17.61 -19.94 -13.68
N PHE A 231 -17.87 -19.02 -12.73
CA PHE A 231 -17.39 -19.13 -11.35
C PHE A 231 -17.94 -20.37 -10.65
N SER A 232 -19.23 -20.67 -10.83
CA SER A 232 -19.86 -21.86 -10.25
C SER A 232 -19.16 -23.15 -10.70
N ASN A 233 -18.82 -23.27 -11.99
CA ASN A 233 -18.07 -24.41 -12.51
C ASN A 233 -16.66 -24.52 -11.90
N THR A 234 -15.92 -23.41 -11.82
CA THR A 234 -14.58 -23.38 -11.20
C THR A 234 -14.63 -23.75 -9.72
N LEU A 235 -15.62 -23.21 -8.98
CA LEU A 235 -15.85 -23.52 -7.56
C LEU A 235 -16.22 -25.00 -7.36
N GLY A 236 -17.05 -25.58 -8.23
CA GLY A 236 -17.39 -27.00 -8.19
C GLY A 236 -16.17 -27.91 -8.39
N ARG A 237 -15.29 -27.58 -9.35
CA ARG A 237 -14.01 -28.28 -9.54
C ARG A 237 -13.12 -28.15 -8.31
N LEU A 238 -13.04 -26.95 -7.72
CA LEU A 238 -12.25 -26.71 -6.51
C LEU A 238 -12.76 -27.52 -5.32
N PHE A 239 -14.09 -27.61 -5.16
CA PHE A 239 -14.74 -28.43 -4.15
C PHE A 239 -14.36 -29.91 -4.31
N LYS A 240 -14.46 -30.47 -5.52
CA LYS A 240 -14.09 -31.88 -5.78
C LYS A 240 -12.64 -32.19 -5.40
N ILE A 241 -11.70 -31.31 -5.78
CA ILE A 241 -10.29 -31.48 -5.42
C ILE A 241 -10.10 -31.41 -3.89
N ARG A 242 -10.74 -30.46 -3.21
CA ARG A 242 -10.68 -30.37 -1.74
C ARG A 242 -11.26 -31.61 -1.06
N PHE A 243 -12.36 -32.13 -1.59
CA PHE A 243 -12.98 -33.36 -1.09
C PHE A 243 -12.04 -34.57 -1.24
N ASP A 244 -11.35 -34.70 -2.38
CA ASP A 244 -10.35 -35.75 -2.58
C ASP A 244 -9.14 -35.59 -1.64
N ILE A 245 -8.70 -34.35 -1.40
CA ILE A 245 -7.69 -34.02 -0.38
C ILE A 245 -8.15 -34.48 1.01
N PHE A 246 -9.40 -34.20 1.40
CA PHE A 246 -9.91 -34.62 2.70
C PHE A 246 -9.96 -36.14 2.85
N LYS A 247 -10.48 -36.86 1.84
CA LYS A 247 -10.49 -38.33 1.85
C LYS A 247 -9.08 -38.90 2.07
N GLN A 248 -8.09 -38.42 1.30
CA GLN A 248 -6.70 -38.86 1.45
C GLN A 248 -6.10 -38.47 2.82
N LYS A 249 -6.34 -37.23 3.28
CA LYS A 249 -5.84 -36.73 4.57
C LYS A 249 -6.38 -37.52 5.75
N PHE A 250 -7.69 -37.78 5.79
CA PHE A 250 -8.32 -38.50 6.88
C PHE A 250 -8.01 -40.00 6.84
N PHE A 251 -7.90 -40.59 5.65
CA PHE A 251 -7.42 -41.97 5.52
C PHE A 251 -5.97 -42.12 6.02
N MET A 252 -5.09 -41.17 5.69
CA MET A 252 -3.73 -41.13 6.26
C MET A 252 -3.74 -40.95 7.78
N LYS A 253 -4.62 -40.11 8.33
CA LYS A 253 -4.77 -39.92 9.79
C LYS A 253 -5.27 -41.22 10.47
N PHE A 254 -6.20 -41.93 9.85
CA PHE A 254 -6.69 -43.22 10.32
C PHE A 254 -5.54 -44.24 10.40
N ILE A 255 -4.78 -44.41 9.31
CA ILE A 255 -3.62 -45.32 9.27
C ILE A 255 -2.57 -44.91 10.31
N ASN A 256 -2.25 -43.62 10.43
CA ASN A 256 -1.30 -43.13 11.43
C ASN A 256 -1.77 -43.43 12.87
N ASN A 257 -3.04 -43.17 13.19
CA ASN A 257 -3.59 -43.47 14.51
C ASN A 257 -3.57 -44.98 14.81
N PHE A 258 -3.94 -45.81 13.83
CA PHE A 258 -3.90 -47.26 13.95
C PHE A 258 -2.46 -47.75 14.22
N LEU A 259 -1.49 -47.33 13.41
CA LEU A 259 -0.08 -47.71 13.57
C LEU A 259 0.53 -47.21 14.88
N ASN A 260 0.07 -46.07 15.44
CA ASN A 260 0.54 -45.57 16.73
C ASN A 260 -0.03 -46.36 17.93
N GLN A 261 -1.17 -47.02 17.77
CA GLN A 261 -1.79 -47.87 18.81
C GLN A 261 -1.19 -49.28 18.85
N LEU A 262 -0.51 -49.74 17.80
CA LEU A 262 0.09 -51.07 17.75
C LEU A 262 1.23 -51.25 18.76
N PRO A 263 2.21 -50.33 18.93
CA PRO A 263 3.30 -50.57 19.86
C PRO A 263 2.86 -50.68 21.33
N PRO A 264 1.94 -49.85 21.88
CA PRO A 264 1.42 -50.08 23.23
C PRO A 264 0.82 -51.49 23.42
N ILE A 265 0.12 -52.01 22.41
CA ILE A 265 -0.40 -53.40 22.44
C ILE A 265 0.77 -54.40 22.49
N LEU A 266 1.82 -54.18 21.69
CA LEU A 266 3.04 -55.00 21.73
C LEU A 266 3.79 -54.88 23.07
N PHE A 267 3.82 -53.71 23.68
CA PHE A 267 4.36 -53.50 25.03
C PHE A 267 3.61 -54.32 26.06
N TYR A 268 2.27 -54.33 26.03
CA TYR A 268 1.48 -55.16 26.94
C TYR A 268 1.69 -56.65 26.68
N ALA A 269 1.73 -57.08 25.41
CA ALA A 269 1.91 -58.48 25.07
C ALA A 269 3.31 -58.99 25.43
N VAL A 270 4.36 -58.36 24.90
CA VAL A 270 5.76 -58.79 25.09
C VAL A 270 6.27 -58.42 26.48
N GLY A 271 6.09 -57.15 26.88
CA GLY A 271 6.51 -56.66 28.19
C GLY A 271 5.74 -57.31 29.34
N GLY A 272 4.44 -57.58 29.17
CA GLY A 272 3.65 -58.32 30.15
C GLY A 272 4.17 -59.75 30.36
N ILE A 273 4.54 -60.47 29.29
CA ILE A 273 5.17 -61.80 29.39
C ILE A 273 6.51 -61.72 30.14
N LEU A 274 7.33 -60.70 29.89
CA LEU A 274 8.61 -60.51 30.59
C LEU A 274 8.43 -60.22 32.08
N VAL A 275 7.41 -59.43 32.44
CA VAL A 275 7.04 -59.18 33.85
C VAL A 275 6.56 -60.46 34.53
N ILE A 276 5.69 -61.24 33.89
CA ILE A 276 5.21 -62.53 34.42
C ILE A 276 6.38 -63.51 34.64
N LYS A 277 7.41 -63.47 33.78
CA LYS A 277 8.64 -64.28 33.92
C LYS A 277 9.65 -63.71 34.92
N GLY A 278 9.38 -62.56 35.55
CA GLY A 278 10.28 -61.89 36.49
C GLY A 278 11.51 -61.25 35.86
N GLN A 279 11.54 -61.11 34.53
CA GLN A 279 12.68 -60.53 33.79
C GLN A 279 12.60 -59.00 33.67
N LEU A 280 11.43 -58.42 33.97
CA LEU A 280 11.17 -56.99 33.92
C LEU A 280 10.29 -56.58 35.11
N SER A 281 10.56 -55.41 35.72
CA SER A 281 9.69 -54.89 36.78
C SER A 281 8.43 -54.22 36.20
N ILE A 282 7.34 -54.22 36.97
CA ILE A 282 6.10 -53.51 36.60
C ILE A 282 6.39 -52.02 36.36
N GLY A 283 7.22 -51.40 37.21
CA GLY A 283 7.63 -50.00 37.06
C GLY A 283 8.40 -49.74 35.76
N ALA A 284 9.27 -50.65 35.33
CA ALA A 284 10.00 -50.52 34.06
C ALA A 284 9.06 -50.61 32.85
N LEU A 285 8.04 -51.48 32.89
CA LEU A 285 7.02 -51.55 31.84
C LEU A 285 6.18 -50.27 31.74
N VAL A 286 5.76 -49.72 32.89
CA VAL A 286 5.01 -48.45 32.95
C VAL A 286 5.87 -47.28 32.45
N ALA A 287 7.14 -47.23 32.85
CA ALA A 287 8.09 -46.21 32.37
C ALA A 287 8.34 -46.32 30.86
N ALA A 288 8.44 -47.54 30.31
CA ALA A 288 8.59 -47.76 28.87
C ALA A 288 7.34 -47.33 28.09
N LEU A 289 6.14 -47.58 28.61
CA LEU A 289 4.88 -47.09 28.02
C LEU A 289 4.80 -45.56 28.02
N ALA A 290 5.23 -44.92 29.11
CA ALA A 290 5.31 -43.46 29.20
C ALA A 290 6.33 -42.89 28.20
N ALA A 291 7.54 -43.46 28.15
CA ALA A 291 8.59 -43.06 27.20
C ALA A 291 8.14 -43.25 25.73
N TYR A 292 7.45 -44.34 25.41
CA TYR A 292 6.90 -44.55 24.06
C TYR A 292 5.84 -43.50 23.70
N LYS A 293 4.96 -43.13 24.64
CA LYS A 293 3.99 -42.05 24.41
C LYS A 293 4.70 -40.74 24.04
N ASP A 294 5.82 -40.46 24.70
CA ASP A 294 6.65 -39.29 24.40
C ASP A 294 7.37 -39.43 23.05
N LEU A 295 7.74 -40.65 22.62
CA LEU A 295 8.36 -40.93 21.32
C LEU A 295 7.45 -40.61 20.11
N VAL A 296 6.13 -40.79 20.27
CA VAL A 296 5.14 -40.59 19.17
C VAL A 296 5.09 -39.13 18.72
N SER A 297 5.31 -38.18 19.62
CA SER A 297 5.21 -36.75 19.32
C SER A 297 6.34 -36.25 18.40
N PRO A 298 7.64 -36.44 18.73
CA PRO A 298 8.76 -36.08 17.85
C PRO A 298 8.70 -36.74 16.46
N TRP A 299 8.24 -37.98 16.39
CA TRP A 299 8.06 -38.66 15.11
C TRP A 299 7.00 -37.98 14.23
N LYS A 300 5.85 -37.59 14.80
CA LYS A 300 4.81 -36.83 14.07
C LYS A 300 5.32 -35.47 13.61
N GLU A 301 6.14 -34.80 14.42
CA GLU A 301 6.77 -33.53 14.07
C GLU A 301 7.75 -33.68 12.90
N LEU A 302 8.57 -34.74 12.86
CA LEU A 302 9.46 -35.03 11.73
C LEU A 302 8.71 -35.32 10.43
N LEU A 303 7.60 -36.08 10.51
CA LEU A 303 6.73 -36.30 9.36
C LEU A 303 6.10 -34.99 8.87
N THR A 304 5.64 -34.14 9.78
CA THR A 304 5.07 -32.84 9.46
C THR A 304 6.11 -31.91 8.82
N TYR A 305 7.32 -31.90 9.35
CA TYR A 305 8.47 -31.20 8.76
C TYR A 305 8.74 -31.65 7.33
N TYR A 306 8.74 -32.96 7.06
CA TYR A 306 8.95 -33.46 5.70
C TYR A 306 7.84 -32.98 4.74
N GLN A 307 6.59 -32.94 5.20
CA GLN A 307 5.47 -32.41 4.42
C GLN A 307 5.63 -30.92 4.13
N GLN A 308 6.02 -30.13 5.12
CA GLN A 308 6.28 -28.70 4.99
C GLN A 308 7.47 -28.41 4.07
N TYR A 309 8.54 -29.20 4.15
CA TYR A 309 9.68 -29.10 3.25
C TYR A 309 9.27 -29.31 1.80
N GLN A 310 8.48 -30.35 1.50
CA GLN A 310 8.00 -30.62 0.15
C GLN A 310 7.10 -29.49 -0.38
N ASP A 311 6.18 -28.98 0.45
CA ASP A 311 5.30 -27.85 0.08
C ASP A 311 6.12 -26.58 -0.22
N SER A 312 7.07 -26.26 0.68
CA SER A 312 7.94 -25.08 0.56
C SER A 312 8.86 -25.16 -0.64
N LYS A 313 9.42 -26.35 -0.92
CA LYS A 313 10.26 -26.59 -2.09
C LYS A 313 9.50 -26.29 -3.39
N VAL A 314 8.29 -26.84 -3.55
CA VAL A 314 7.46 -26.64 -4.76
C VAL A 314 7.08 -25.17 -4.94
N ARG A 315 6.72 -24.47 -3.85
CA ARG A 315 6.42 -23.04 -3.89
C ARG A 315 7.64 -22.20 -4.30
N TYR A 316 8.80 -22.49 -3.73
CA TYR A 316 10.04 -21.79 -4.07
C TYR A 316 10.44 -21.99 -5.54
N GLU A 317 10.34 -23.23 -6.05
CA GLU A 317 10.60 -23.54 -7.46
C GLU A 317 9.64 -22.77 -8.38
N TYR A 318 8.35 -22.71 -8.04
CA TYR A 318 7.38 -21.90 -8.78
C TYR A 318 7.74 -20.40 -8.79
N ILE A 319 8.09 -19.83 -7.63
CA ILE A 319 8.52 -18.42 -7.52
C ILE A 319 9.73 -18.16 -8.41
N GLN A 320 10.73 -19.05 -8.41
CA GLN A 320 11.91 -18.94 -9.27
C GLN A 320 11.57 -18.94 -10.75
N GLU A 321 10.72 -19.86 -11.19
CA GLU A 321 10.30 -19.97 -12.59
C GLU A 321 9.58 -18.70 -13.08
N HIS A 322 8.82 -18.04 -12.21
CA HIS A 322 7.99 -16.88 -12.59
C HIS A 322 8.69 -15.54 -12.39
N PHE A 323 9.63 -15.45 -11.44
CA PHE A 323 10.34 -14.21 -11.13
C PHE A 323 11.73 -14.11 -11.77
N ASN A 324 12.15 -15.12 -12.54
CA ASN A 324 13.38 -15.10 -13.32
C ASN A 324 13.12 -15.30 -14.83
N PRO A 325 12.30 -14.46 -15.48
CA PRO A 325 12.02 -14.57 -16.90
C PRO A 325 13.29 -14.32 -17.75
N SER A 326 13.34 -14.90 -18.94
CA SER A 326 14.37 -14.56 -19.91
C SER A 326 14.23 -13.09 -20.34
N GLY A 327 15.35 -12.36 -20.42
CA GLY A 327 15.34 -10.96 -20.84
C GLY A 327 15.01 -9.93 -19.75
N LEU A 328 15.25 -10.26 -18.47
CA LEU A 328 15.36 -9.24 -17.41
C LEU A 328 16.28 -8.11 -17.86
N PHE A 329 15.92 -6.86 -17.58
CA PHE A 329 16.79 -5.73 -17.89
C PHE A 329 18.14 -5.93 -17.20
N ASN A 330 19.19 -6.00 -18.02
CA ASN A 330 20.56 -6.01 -17.52
C ASN A 330 20.87 -4.62 -16.99
N ILE A 331 21.23 -4.55 -15.71
CA ILE A 331 21.82 -3.35 -15.14
C ILE A 331 23.23 -3.30 -15.73
N VAL A 332 23.40 -2.58 -16.84
CA VAL A 332 24.73 -2.26 -17.35
C VAL A 332 25.39 -1.40 -16.26
N ALA A 333 26.44 -1.95 -15.63
CA ALA A 333 27.17 -1.22 -14.60
C ALA A 333 27.70 0.08 -15.18
N ARG A 334 27.61 1.16 -14.39
CA ARG A 334 28.12 2.47 -14.79
C ARG A 334 29.64 2.37 -14.97
N ASP A 335 30.10 2.60 -16.19
CA ASP A 335 31.53 2.78 -16.49
C ASP A 335 31.88 4.24 -16.17
N GLY A 336 32.61 4.46 -15.07
CA GLY A 336 32.83 5.77 -14.47
C GLY A 336 33.49 6.80 -15.40
N ASP A 337 34.22 6.33 -16.41
CA ASP A 337 35.04 7.18 -17.29
C ASP A 337 34.33 7.62 -18.57
N ASN A 338 33.03 7.30 -18.75
CA ASN A 338 32.47 7.23 -20.10
C ASN A 338 31.03 7.75 -20.23
N ILE A 339 30.77 8.97 -19.75
CA ILE A 339 29.48 9.65 -19.89
C ILE A 339 29.17 9.89 -21.39
N PRO A 340 28.03 9.41 -21.92
CA PRO A 340 27.67 9.65 -23.32
C PRO A 340 27.43 11.14 -23.58
N ASP A 341 27.95 11.62 -24.71
CA ASP A 341 27.73 12.99 -25.16
C ASP A 341 26.37 13.12 -25.85
N PHE A 342 25.37 13.60 -25.11
CA PHE A 342 24.03 13.87 -25.63
C PHE A 342 23.99 15.09 -26.57
N SER A 343 25.02 15.95 -26.57
CA SER A 343 25.11 17.11 -27.46
C SER A 343 25.37 16.72 -28.92
N ALA A 344 25.73 15.47 -29.20
CA ALA A 344 25.95 14.98 -30.56
C ALA A 344 24.65 14.53 -31.29
N GLY A 345 23.49 14.56 -30.62
CA GLY A 345 22.19 14.21 -31.19
C GLY A 345 21.91 12.70 -31.29
N LEU A 346 20.77 12.34 -31.89
CA LEU A 346 20.25 10.97 -31.97
C LEU A 346 20.31 10.46 -33.41
N ARG A 347 20.82 9.23 -33.62
CA ARG A 347 20.90 8.61 -34.95
C ARG A 347 20.36 7.18 -34.96
N PHE A 348 19.38 6.94 -35.82
CA PHE A 348 18.81 5.63 -36.13
C PHE A 348 19.51 5.07 -37.37
N LYS A 349 20.05 3.86 -37.29
CA LYS A 349 20.72 3.18 -38.39
C LYS A 349 20.03 1.86 -38.69
N SER A 350 19.29 1.81 -39.80
CA SER A 350 18.51 0.65 -40.26
C SER A 350 17.72 -0.02 -39.13
N LEU A 351 17.00 0.76 -38.33
CA LEU A 351 16.22 0.23 -37.22
C LEU A 351 14.99 -0.53 -37.75
N TYR A 352 14.73 -1.71 -37.20
CA TYR A 352 13.53 -2.50 -37.45
C TYR A 352 12.73 -2.65 -36.15
N ILE A 353 11.42 -2.45 -36.25
CA ILE A 353 10.49 -2.55 -35.13
C ILE A 353 9.56 -3.73 -35.35
N LYS A 354 9.41 -4.59 -34.32
CA LYS A 354 8.53 -5.75 -34.34
C LYS A 354 7.44 -5.68 -33.27
N ASN A 355 6.30 -6.31 -33.55
CA ASN A 355 5.26 -6.54 -32.57
C ASN A 355 5.60 -7.73 -31.66
N GLU A 356 4.77 -8.01 -30.65
CA GLU A 356 4.96 -9.15 -29.74
C GLU A 356 4.90 -10.53 -30.41
N ARG A 357 4.30 -10.62 -31.61
CA ARG A 357 4.22 -11.85 -32.40
C ARG A 357 5.45 -12.05 -33.29
N GLY A 358 6.33 -11.05 -33.39
CA GLY A 358 7.54 -11.07 -34.22
C GLY A 358 7.36 -10.49 -35.62
N ASP A 359 6.19 -9.98 -35.97
CA ASP A 359 5.92 -9.34 -37.26
C ASP A 359 6.54 -7.94 -37.29
N TYR A 360 7.07 -7.54 -38.44
CA TYR A 360 7.60 -6.19 -38.64
C TYR A 360 6.46 -5.17 -38.67
N VAL A 361 6.56 -4.15 -37.82
CA VAL A 361 5.65 -3.00 -37.76
C VAL A 361 6.22 -1.82 -38.55
N SER A 362 7.54 -1.71 -38.61
CA SER A 362 8.26 -0.77 -39.48
C SER A 362 9.67 -1.27 -39.76
N GLN A 363 10.20 -0.93 -40.93
CA GLN A 363 11.44 -1.49 -41.46
C GLN A 363 12.42 -0.40 -41.89
N ASN A 364 13.72 -0.68 -41.76
CA ASN A 364 14.82 0.15 -42.27
C ASN A 364 14.72 1.65 -41.94
N ILE A 365 14.40 1.99 -40.69
CA ILE A 365 14.29 3.37 -40.23
C ILE A 365 15.69 3.98 -40.15
N ASN A 366 15.93 5.03 -40.93
CA ASN A 366 17.15 5.82 -40.92
C ASN A 366 16.80 7.29 -40.67
N LEU A 367 17.24 7.81 -39.54
CA LEU A 367 16.91 9.17 -39.09
C LEU A 367 18.09 9.76 -38.32
N LYS A 368 18.40 11.03 -38.60
CA LYS A 368 19.39 11.80 -37.82
C LYS A 368 18.69 13.03 -37.26
N ILE A 369 18.71 13.15 -35.94
CA ILE A 369 18.12 14.26 -35.18
C ILE A 369 19.27 15.05 -34.57
N ALA A 370 19.37 16.34 -34.91
CA ALA A 370 20.38 17.22 -34.37
C ALA A 370 20.08 17.61 -32.90
N PRO A 371 21.11 17.92 -32.09
CA PRO A 371 20.89 18.49 -30.75
C PRO A 371 20.04 19.76 -30.83
N GLY A 372 19.20 20.02 -29.81
CA GLY A 372 18.29 21.17 -29.76
C GLY A 372 17.20 21.22 -30.83
N SER A 373 17.14 20.23 -31.74
CA SER A 373 16.09 20.20 -32.78
C SER A 373 14.75 19.73 -32.23
N HIS A 374 13.68 20.26 -32.79
CA HIS A 374 12.32 19.82 -32.52
C HIS A 374 11.83 19.02 -33.72
N VAL A 375 11.40 17.79 -33.48
CA VAL A 375 10.98 16.85 -34.52
C VAL A 375 9.60 16.32 -34.18
N ASN A 376 8.69 16.35 -35.15
CA ASN A 376 7.39 15.70 -35.06
C ASN A 376 7.35 14.50 -36.01
N ILE A 377 7.07 13.31 -35.47
CA ILE A 377 6.94 12.05 -36.20
C ILE A 377 5.49 11.59 -36.10
N CYS A 378 4.82 11.50 -37.25
CA CYS A 378 3.43 11.06 -37.37
C CYS A 378 3.32 9.63 -37.88
N SER A 379 2.32 8.90 -37.39
CA SER A 379 1.95 7.55 -37.85
C SER A 379 0.50 7.27 -37.48
N ASP A 380 -0.20 6.52 -38.33
CA ASP A 380 -1.54 5.96 -38.04
C ASP A 380 -1.48 4.84 -36.98
N SER A 381 -0.33 4.19 -36.82
CA SER A 381 -0.13 3.10 -35.88
C SER A 381 0.40 3.61 -34.53
N GLU A 382 -0.46 3.63 -33.51
CA GLU A 382 -0.06 3.95 -32.12
C GLU A 382 0.93 2.93 -31.56
N LEU A 383 0.80 1.66 -31.95
CA LEU A 383 1.73 0.61 -31.56
C LEU A 383 3.16 0.93 -32.04
N LEU A 384 3.29 1.41 -33.29
CA LEU A 384 4.58 1.79 -33.86
C LEU A 384 5.21 2.95 -33.10
N LEU A 385 4.45 4.02 -32.84
CA LEU A 385 4.93 5.18 -32.08
C LEU A 385 5.36 4.78 -30.67
N ARG A 386 4.55 3.97 -29.97
CA ARG A 386 4.90 3.46 -28.64
C ARG A 386 6.18 2.63 -28.67
N LYS A 387 6.28 1.66 -29.59
CA LYS A 387 7.46 0.78 -29.74
C LYS A 387 8.72 1.60 -30.03
N MET A 388 8.62 2.58 -30.93
CA MET A 388 9.72 3.49 -31.25
C MET A 388 10.18 4.27 -30.00
N ALA A 389 9.24 4.84 -29.24
CA ALA A 389 9.57 5.51 -27.97
C ALA A 389 10.30 4.57 -27.00
N MET A 390 9.80 3.36 -26.81
CA MET A 390 10.40 2.38 -25.89
C MET A 390 11.78 1.90 -26.34
N ASN A 391 12.04 1.79 -27.65
CA ASN A 391 13.37 1.49 -28.17
C ASN A 391 14.36 2.64 -27.95
N VAL A 392 13.92 3.90 -28.12
CA VAL A 392 14.75 5.09 -27.82
C VAL A 392 15.01 5.25 -26.32
N LEU A 393 14.15 4.70 -25.46
CA LEU A 393 14.39 4.66 -24.01
C LEU A 393 15.22 3.44 -23.56
N ASN A 394 15.52 2.52 -24.48
CA ASN A 394 16.11 1.21 -24.20
C ASN A 394 15.32 0.40 -23.15
N ILE A 395 13.99 0.57 -23.14
CA ILE A 395 13.04 -0.20 -22.33
C ILE A 395 12.50 -1.39 -23.13
N GLU A 396 12.55 -1.35 -24.46
CA GLU A 396 12.24 -2.53 -25.26
C GLU A 396 13.43 -2.92 -26.14
N PRO A 397 13.70 -4.23 -26.28
CA PRO A 397 14.84 -4.70 -27.06
C PRO A 397 14.68 -4.29 -28.53
N ILE A 398 15.78 -3.84 -29.12
CA ILE A 398 15.86 -3.51 -30.55
C ILE A 398 15.93 -4.83 -31.34
N ALA A 399 15.02 -5.01 -32.30
CA ALA A 399 14.94 -6.26 -33.07
C ALA A 399 16.08 -6.40 -34.09
N ALA A 400 16.40 -5.33 -34.83
CA ALA A 400 17.54 -5.25 -35.73
C ALA A 400 17.90 -3.77 -35.99
N GLY A 401 19.16 -3.52 -36.36
CA GLY A 401 19.72 -2.17 -36.47
C GLY A 401 20.23 -1.62 -35.14
N ASP A 402 20.52 -0.33 -35.09
CA ASP A 402 21.06 0.33 -33.91
C ASP A 402 20.53 1.75 -33.75
N ILE A 403 20.37 2.19 -32.50
CA ILE A 403 20.15 3.60 -32.13
C ILE A 403 21.43 4.11 -31.45
N TYR A 404 21.93 5.25 -31.90
CA TYR A 404 23.15 5.89 -31.39
C TYR A 404 22.81 7.23 -30.71
N ILE A 405 23.41 7.46 -29.54
CA ILE A 405 23.50 8.78 -28.90
C ILE A 405 24.97 9.20 -29.04
N GLY A 406 25.20 10.22 -29.86
CA GLY A 406 26.54 10.54 -30.34
C GLY A 406 27.20 9.36 -31.05
N LEU A 407 28.31 8.85 -30.50
CA LEU A 407 29.06 7.73 -31.06
C LEU A 407 28.72 6.37 -30.44
N LYS A 408 27.98 6.34 -29.31
CA LYS A 408 27.69 5.09 -28.58
C LYS A 408 26.34 4.53 -28.92
N LYS A 409 26.23 3.20 -28.94
CA LYS A 409 24.95 2.50 -29.07
C LYS A 409 24.15 2.65 -27.78
N ILE A 410 22.85 2.86 -27.89
CA ILE A 410 21.99 3.02 -26.72
C ILE A 410 21.98 1.77 -25.81
N THR A 411 22.17 0.60 -26.40
CA THR A 411 22.24 -0.69 -25.71
C THR A 411 23.50 -0.85 -24.84
N GLN A 412 24.51 0.01 -25.03
CA GLN A 412 25.75 0.04 -24.25
C GLN A 412 25.70 1.06 -23.12
N LEU A 413 24.66 1.91 -23.05
CA LEU A 413 24.55 2.95 -22.05
C LEU A 413 23.86 2.42 -20.79
N ALA A 414 24.30 2.88 -19.62
CA ALA A 414 23.64 2.57 -18.37
C ALA A 414 22.24 3.17 -18.34
N SER A 415 21.25 2.38 -17.92
CA SER A 415 19.85 2.84 -17.80
C SER A 415 19.72 4.05 -16.88
N GLU A 416 20.60 4.17 -15.87
CA GLU A 416 20.65 5.32 -14.99
C GLU A 416 20.97 6.62 -15.77
N ASP A 417 21.99 6.60 -16.63
CA ASP A 417 22.40 7.76 -17.43
C ASP A 417 21.32 8.15 -18.45
N LEU A 418 20.71 7.16 -19.11
CA LEU A 418 19.56 7.39 -20.01
C LEU A 418 18.38 8.00 -19.27
N SER A 419 18.02 7.46 -18.11
CA SER A 419 16.89 7.97 -17.32
C SER A 419 17.15 9.37 -16.75
N LYS A 420 18.43 9.76 -16.60
CA LYS A 420 18.81 11.11 -16.18
C LYS A 420 18.57 12.12 -17.30
N LYS A 421 19.05 11.81 -18.50
CA LYS A 421 19.09 12.77 -19.62
C LYS A 421 17.93 12.68 -20.60
N ILE A 422 17.18 11.57 -20.62
CA ILE A 422 15.99 11.41 -21.46
C ILE A 422 14.73 11.48 -20.60
N ALA A 423 13.77 12.30 -21.01
CA ALA A 423 12.43 12.38 -20.44
C ALA A 423 11.39 11.76 -21.38
N TYR A 424 10.42 11.04 -20.81
CA TYR A 424 9.30 10.46 -21.55
C TYR A 424 7.98 10.94 -20.96
N ILE A 425 7.11 11.44 -21.83
CA ILE A 425 5.76 11.89 -21.51
C ILE A 425 4.82 11.07 -22.38
N GLY A 426 4.06 10.18 -21.75
CA GLY A 426 3.11 9.28 -22.43
C GLY A 426 1.69 9.84 -22.49
N PRO A 427 0.76 9.13 -23.15
CA PRO A 427 -0.63 9.55 -23.25
C PRO A 427 -1.38 9.45 -21.92
N GLU A 428 -1.05 8.43 -21.11
CA GLU A 428 -1.63 8.22 -19.79
C GLU A 428 -0.64 8.66 -18.69
N PRO A 429 -0.98 9.71 -17.92
CA PRO A 429 -0.12 10.18 -16.84
C PRO A 429 -0.17 9.23 -15.64
N PHE A 430 1.01 8.71 -15.25
CA PHE A 430 1.18 7.89 -14.05
C PHE A 430 1.35 8.75 -12.80
N MET A 431 0.57 8.47 -11.75
CA MET A 431 0.69 9.10 -10.43
C MET A 431 1.04 8.08 -9.36
N VAL A 432 2.04 8.43 -8.56
CA VAL A 432 2.39 7.71 -7.33
C VAL A 432 1.55 8.29 -6.20
N GLU A 433 1.20 7.44 -5.24
CA GLU A 433 0.59 7.90 -4.00
C GLU A 433 1.53 8.86 -3.27
N GLY A 434 0.97 9.94 -2.73
CA GLY A 434 1.72 11.01 -2.09
C GLY A 434 1.26 12.39 -2.56
N THR A 435 2.10 13.39 -2.33
CA THR A 435 1.73 14.77 -2.65
C THR A 435 1.99 15.13 -4.12
N ILE A 436 1.42 16.25 -4.60
CA ILE A 436 1.73 16.79 -5.93
C ILE A 436 3.23 17.10 -6.05
N LEU A 437 3.85 17.72 -5.04
CA LEU A 437 5.30 18.01 -5.08
C LEU A 437 6.13 16.73 -5.17
N GLN A 438 5.75 15.69 -4.42
CA GLN A 438 6.42 14.39 -4.49
C GLN A 438 6.29 13.76 -5.89
N ASN A 439 5.15 13.94 -6.53
CA ASN A 439 4.92 13.52 -7.90
C ASN A 439 5.72 14.38 -8.90
N ILE A 440 5.87 15.69 -8.69
CA ILE A 440 6.67 16.56 -9.56
C ILE A 440 8.16 16.23 -9.42
N ASN A 441 8.68 16.13 -8.20
CA ASN A 441 10.10 15.85 -7.94
C ASN A 441 10.49 14.37 -8.07
N TYR A 442 9.56 13.49 -8.45
CA TYR A 442 9.77 12.05 -8.56
C TYR A 442 11.03 11.70 -9.38
N GLY A 443 11.26 12.40 -10.50
CA GLY A 443 12.43 12.16 -11.36
C GLY A 443 13.79 12.55 -10.76
N LEU A 444 13.78 13.37 -9.69
CA LEU A 444 14.95 13.83 -8.95
C LEU A 444 15.28 12.97 -7.72
N ARG A 445 14.39 12.03 -7.32
CA ARG A 445 14.59 11.18 -6.14
C ARG A 445 15.57 10.04 -6.42
N ARG A 446 16.86 10.38 -6.49
CA ARG A 446 17.91 9.46 -6.96
C ARG A 446 19.04 9.24 -5.99
N LEU A 447 19.36 10.25 -5.19
CA LEU A 447 20.46 10.19 -4.26
C LEU A 447 19.94 9.67 -2.93
N PRO A 448 20.50 8.56 -2.41
CA PRO A 448 20.16 8.13 -1.08
C PRO A 448 20.66 9.18 -0.08
N PRO A 449 19.82 9.56 0.88
CA PRO A 449 20.16 10.61 1.82
C PRO A 449 21.33 10.19 2.71
N GLN A 450 22.31 11.09 2.90
CA GLN A 450 23.41 10.87 3.82
C GLN A 450 22.92 11.08 5.26
N ARG A 451 22.73 9.99 5.99
CA ARG A 451 22.21 10.02 7.35
C ARG A 451 23.35 10.00 8.37
N ASN A 452 23.36 10.95 9.30
CA ASN A 452 24.29 10.92 10.42
C ASN A 452 23.76 9.97 11.51
N LEU A 453 24.36 8.79 11.60
CA LEU A 453 23.99 7.75 12.58
C LEU A 453 24.02 8.24 14.03
N SER A 454 24.85 9.24 14.33
CA SER A 454 25.02 9.80 15.68
C SER A 454 23.79 10.57 16.19
N LEU A 455 22.91 11.02 15.28
CA LEU A 455 21.70 11.77 15.59
C LEU A 455 20.47 10.87 15.75
N LEU A 456 20.62 9.55 15.55
CA LEU A 456 19.52 8.61 15.57
C LEU A 456 19.26 8.09 16.98
N ASN A 457 17.97 7.85 17.27
CA ASN A 457 17.59 7.19 18.51
C ASN A 457 17.87 5.67 18.44
N ALA A 458 17.83 4.99 19.59
CA ALA A 458 18.12 3.55 19.67
C ALA A 458 17.17 2.70 18.80
N GLU A 459 15.91 3.12 18.67
CA GLU A 459 14.91 2.42 17.86
C GLU A 459 15.21 2.48 16.36
N GLN A 460 15.62 3.65 15.86
CA GLN A 460 16.03 3.85 14.47
C GLN A 460 17.29 3.05 14.14
N LEU A 461 18.26 2.97 15.06
CA LEU A 461 19.46 2.15 14.88
C LEU A 461 19.12 0.65 14.81
N LEU A 462 18.25 0.16 15.69
CA LEU A 462 17.77 -1.22 15.66
C LEU A 462 17.03 -1.54 14.35
N ALA A 463 16.23 -0.59 13.82
CA ALA A 463 15.54 -0.76 12.56
C ALA A 463 16.51 -0.87 11.37
N ILE A 464 17.62 -0.12 11.40
CA ILE A 464 18.69 -0.21 10.39
C ILE A 464 19.38 -1.57 10.47
N ASP A 465 19.79 -2.00 11.67
CA ASP A 465 20.42 -3.31 11.88
C ASP A 465 19.52 -4.46 11.41
N GLU A 466 18.23 -4.38 11.67
CA GLU A 466 17.25 -5.39 11.23
C GLU A 466 17.04 -5.35 9.70
N SER A 467 17.13 -4.17 9.08
CA SER A 467 17.05 -4.01 7.62
C SER A 467 18.27 -4.61 6.94
N ASP A 468 19.47 -4.38 7.47
CA ASP A 468 20.71 -4.99 6.97
C ASP A 468 20.73 -6.51 7.18
N ALA A 469 20.35 -6.98 8.38
CA ALA A 469 20.24 -8.41 8.69
C ALA A 469 19.24 -9.12 7.76
N SER A 470 18.17 -8.45 7.34
CA SER A 470 17.22 -8.97 6.34
C SER A 470 17.66 -8.72 4.89
N GLY A 471 18.74 -7.98 4.63
CA GLY A 471 19.24 -7.70 3.27
C GLY A 471 18.35 -6.75 2.48
N ASN A 472 17.66 -5.86 3.18
CA ASN A 472 16.84 -4.77 2.64
C ASN A 472 17.66 -3.47 2.55
N SER A 473 17.12 -2.44 1.90
CA SER A 473 17.70 -1.09 1.97
C SER A 473 17.67 -0.56 3.40
N ILE A 474 18.75 0.10 3.79
CA ILE A 474 18.92 0.83 5.07
C ILE A 474 18.58 2.33 4.93
N GLU A 475 18.21 2.76 3.73
CA GLU A 475 17.97 4.17 3.40
C GLU A 475 16.62 4.63 3.96
N SER A 476 16.59 5.84 4.51
CA SER A 476 15.38 6.45 5.09
C SER A 476 14.50 7.03 3.99
N ILE A 477 13.19 6.77 4.05
CA ILE A 477 12.21 7.41 3.15
C ILE A 477 11.87 8.85 3.56
N GLU A 478 12.12 9.21 4.82
CA GLU A 478 11.77 10.51 5.41
C GLU A 478 12.79 11.60 5.11
N ASP A 479 14.01 11.20 4.76
CA ASP A 479 15.11 12.12 4.47
C ASP A 479 14.98 12.68 3.03
N VAL A 480 15.80 13.70 2.68
CA VAL A 480 15.71 14.38 1.38
C VAL A 480 16.36 13.56 0.27
N TRP A 481 15.53 12.94 -0.59
CA TRP A 481 15.97 12.20 -1.79
C TRP A 481 16.23 13.09 -3.01
N THR A 482 15.80 14.35 -2.98
CA THR A 482 15.83 15.26 -4.12
C THR A 482 17.26 15.61 -4.54
N ASP A 483 17.65 15.23 -5.75
CA ASP A 483 18.90 15.66 -6.39
C ASP A 483 18.75 17.07 -6.97
N PHE A 484 19.15 18.08 -6.19
CA PHE A 484 19.11 19.49 -6.61
C PHE A 484 20.05 19.78 -7.78
N GLY A 485 21.23 19.16 -7.79
CA GLY A 485 22.23 19.34 -8.84
C GLY A 485 21.71 18.93 -10.21
N MET A 486 20.92 17.86 -10.28
CA MET A 486 20.23 17.44 -11.51
C MET A 486 19.23 18.48 -12.03
N ALA A 487 18.57 19.22 -11.14
CA ALA A 487 17.70 20.34 -11.52
C ALA A 487 18.47 21.64 -11.83
N GLY A 488 19.81 21.64 -11.68
CA GLY A 488 20.67 22.81 -11.86
C GLY A 488 20.53 23.86 -10.75
N VAL A 489 20.17 23.42 -9.54
CA VAL A 489 19.94 24.28 -8.36
C VAL A 489 20.64 23.69 -7.13
N GLU A 490 20.81 24.48 -6.07
CA GLU A 490 21.51 24.02 -4.86
C GLU A 490 20.57 23.61 -3.72
N ASN A 491 19.34 24.15 -3.70
CA ASN A 491 18.42 24.00 -2.58
C ASN A 491 16.94 24.11 -3.02
N TRP A 492 16.02 23.94 -2.06
CA TRP A 492 14.59 24.04 -2.28
C TRP A 492 14.12 25.39 -2.81
N THR A 493 14.77 26.49 -2.42
CA THR A 493 14.44 27.84 -2.92
C THR A 493 14.80 27.98 -4.40
N GLY A 494 15.96 27.46 -4.83
CA GLY A 494 16.30 27.40 -6.25
C GLY A 494 15.33 26.50 -7.02
N LEU A 495 14.96 25.35 -6.44
CA LEU A 495 14.02 24.41 -7.07
C LEU A 495 12.62 25.00 -7.22
N SER A 496 12.14 25.79 -6.26
CA SER A 496 10.83 26.43 -6.33
C SER A 496 10.77 27.52 -7.40
N LEU A 497 11.83 28.33 -7.55
CA LEU A 497 11.96 29.31 -8.63
C LEU A 497 11.98 28.61 -10.01
N TRP A 498 12.78 27.55 -10.14
CA TRP A 498 12.82 26.77 -11.37
C TRP A 498 11.45 26.14 -11.71
N LEU A 499 10.72 25.66 -10.70
CA LEU A 499 9.37 25.14 -10.88
C LEU A 499 8.40 26.23 -11.38
N GLN A 500 8.49 27.46 -10.85
CA GLN A 500 7.68 28.61 -11.29
C GLN A 500 7.92 28.95 -12.77
N ASP A 501 9.19 28.98 -13.20
CA ASP A 501 9.55 29.20 -14.60
C ASP A 501 8.95 28.11 -15.49
N LEU A 502 9.08 26.85 -15.09
CA LEU A 502 8.52 25.71 -15.83
C LEU A 502 7.00 25.77 -15.94
N MET A 503 6.30 26.06 -14.84
CA MET A 503 4.83 26.20 -14.83
C MET A 503 4.36 27.31 -15.76
N SER A 504 5.11 28.40 -15.83
CA SER A 504 4.85 29.49 -16.76
C SER A 504 5.08 29.07 -18.20
N ALA A 505 6.18 28.36 -18.49
CA ALA A 505 6.52 27.89 -19.83
C ALA A 505 5.53 26.88 -20.42
N ILE A 506 4.94 25.99 -19.60
CA ILE A 506 3.96 25.01 -20.08
C ILE A 506 2.51 25.51 -20.02
N GLY A 507 2.27 26.76 -19.60
CA GLY A 507 0.93 27.33 -19.43
C GLY A 507 0.12 26.68 -18.30
N ALA A 508 0.79 26.11 -17.30
CA ALA A 508 0.14 25.47 -16.15
C ALA A 508 -0.06 26.43 -14.97
N ARG A 509 0.60 27.59 -14.95
CA ARG A 509 0.58 28.55 -13.82
C ARG A 509 -0.84 28.85 -13.33
N ARG A 510 -1.75 29.23 -14.23
CA ARG A 510 -3.12 29.60 -13.83
C ARG A 510 -3.91 28.44 -13.23
N MET A 511 -3.88 27.28 -13.88
CA MET A 511 -4.56 26.07 -13.40
C MET A 511 -4.01 25.63 -12.03
N VAL A 512 -2.69 25.64 -11.87
CA VAL A 512 -2.03 25.31 -10.61
C VAL A 512 -2.49 26.31 -9.55
N PHE A 513 -2.41 27.61 -9.85
CA PHE A 513 -2.80 28.67 -8.94
C PHE A 513 -4.25 28.53 -8.44
N GLU A 514 -5.20 28.35 -9.35
CA GLU A 514 -6.61 28.11 -9.03
C GLU A 514 -6.81 26.84 -8.19
N PHE A 515 -6.09 25.76 -8.50
CA PHE A 515 -6.16 24.53 -7.74
C PHE A 515 -5.67 24.72 -6.30
N GLY A 516 -4.58 25.45 -6.10
CA GLY A 516 -4.04 25.73 -4.76
C GLY A 516 -4.91 26.65 -3.92
N LEU A 517 -5.60 27.60 -4.56
CA LEU A 517 -6.58 28.44 -3.89
C LEU A 517 -7.76 27.65 -3.32
N LYS A 518 -8.18 26.58 -4.02
CA LYS A 518 -9.31 25.72 -3.62
C LYS A 518 -8.94 24.57 -2.68
N ASP A 519 -7.66 24.43 -2.34
CA ASP A 519 -7.19 23.36 -1.47
C ASP A 519 -6.92 23.86 -0.04
N TYR A 520 -6.93 22.92 0.90
CA TYR A 520 -6.82 23.17 2.33
C TYR A 520 -5.36 23.26 2.75
N ILE A 521 -5.09 24.14 3.70
CA ILE A 521 -3.75 24.35 4.24
C ILE A 521 -3.72 23.99 5.71
N ASP A 522 -2.75 23.17 6.12
CA ASP A 522 -2.44 23.00 7.54
C ASP A 522 -1.56 24.17 7.98
N PRO A 523 -2.05 25.04 8.89
CA PRO A 523 -1.27 26.18 9.37
C PRO A 523 0.06 25.75 10.01
N LEU A 524 0.13 24.56 10.63
CA LEU A 524 1.35 24.08 11.29
C LEU A 524 2.45 23.67 10.29
N ALA A 525 2.08 23.40 9.04
CA ALA A 525 3.01 23.00 7.99
C ALA A 525 3.74 24.21 7.34
N ILE A 526 3.41 25.43 7.75
CA ILE A 526 3.89 26.67 7.13
C ILE A 526 4.96 27.33 8.02
N ALA A 527 5.99 27.89 7.39
CA ALA A 527 7.01 28.65 8.12
C ALA A 527 6.46 29.97 8.70
N PRO A 528 6.93 30.44 9.87
CA PRO A 528 6.46 31.69 10.51
C PRO A 528 6.38 32.91 9.57
N ILE A 529 7.41 33.12 8.75
CA ILE A 529 7.48 34.25 7.78
C ILE A 529 6.29 34.23 6.80
N MET A 530 5.82 33.05 6.42
CA MET A 530 4.70 32.91 5.49
C MET A 530 3.35 33.19 6.17
N HIS A 531 3.25 33.03 7.50
CA HIS A 531 2.06 33.48 8.24
C HIS A 531 1.92 35.00 8.25
N ASP A 532 3.04 35.72 8.38
CA ASP A 532 3.05 37.19 8.34
C ASP A 532 2.60 37.68 6.97
N LYS A 533 3.14 37.10 5.89
CA LYS A 533 2.77 37.40 4.50
C LYS A 533 1.31 37.07 4.20
N PHE A 534 0.80 35.95 4.70
CA PHE A 534 -0.62 35.62 4.61
C PHE A 534 -1.48 36.67 5.31
N SER A 535 -1.13 37.05 6.54
CA SER A 535 -1.91 38.00 7.33
C SER A 535 -1.96 39.37 6.66
N LEU A 536 -0.82 39.84 6.13
CA LEU A 536 -0.74 41.07 5.35
C LEU A 536 -1.61 41.01 4.08
N THR A 537 -1.50 39.92 3.31
CA THR A 537 -2.33 39.73 2.10
C THR A 537 -3.81 39.74 2.42
N LYS A 538 -4.22 39.04 3.49
CA LYS A 538 -5.60 38.98 3.97
C LYS A 538 -6.13 40.35 4.37
N GLU A 539 -5.34 41.15 5.08
CA GLU A 539 -5.72 42.51 5.48
C GLU A 539 -5.86 43.46 4.27
N ASN A 540 -4.96 43.34 3.30
CA ASN A 540 -5.02 44.10 2.04
C ASN A 540 -6.25 43.72 1.21
N LEU A 541 -6.52 42.42 1.04
CA LEU A 541 -7.75 41.94 0.37
C LEU A 541 -9.02 42.38 1.11
N PHE A 542 -8.99 42.42 2.43
CA PHE A 542 -10.12 42.92 3.22
C PHE A 542 -10.34 44.45 3.05
N THR A 543 -9.26 45.20 2.82
CA THR A 543 -9.33 46.65 2.67
C THR A 543 -9.68 47.09 1.25
N ASN A 544 -9.12 46.41 0.24
CA ASN A 544 -9.29 46.76 -1.17
C ASN A 544 -10.64 46.29 -1.74
N LEU A 545 -11.19 45.18 -1.25
CA LEU A 545 -12.52 44.68 -1.63
C LEU A 545 -13.57 45.16 -0.62
N ARG A 546 -14.06 46.40 -0.79
CA ARG A 546 -15.15 47.00 0.00
C ARG A 546 -16.28 47.52 -0.91
N GLY A 547 -17.47 47.68 -0.34
CA GLY A 547 -18.63 48.25 -1.05
C GLY A 547 -19.40 47.24 -1.91
N LEU A 548 -20.23 47.75 -2.83
CA LEU A 548 -21.19 46.97 -3.63
C LEU A 548 -20.53 45.88 -4.49
N GLU A 549 -19.34 46.13 -5.05
CA GLU A 549 -18.60 45.13 -5.84
C GLU A 549 -18.11 43.94 -5.00
N ALA A 550 -17.82 44.16 -3.71
CA ALA A 550 -17.38 43.09 -2.82
C ALA A 550 -18.55 42.19 -2.41
N SER A 551 -19.73 42.76 -2.17
CA SER A 551 -20.95 42.00 -1.84
C SER A 551 -21.48 41.14 -3.00
N GLU A 552 -21.14 41.46 -4.25
CA GLU A 552 -21.50 40.65 -5.41
C GLU A 552 -20.60 39.43 -5.63
N LEU A 553 -19.41 39.43 -5.02
CA LEU A 553 -18.36 38.42 -5.20
C LEU A 553 -18.13 37.56 -3.96
N ILE A 554 -18.21 38.13 -2.75
CA ILE A 554 -17.80 37.49 -1.50
C ILE A 554 -18.84 37.70 -0.39
N GLU A 555 -19.22 36.61 0.27
CA GLU A 555 -19.96 36.58 1.53
C GLU A 555 -18.97 36.52 2.69
N ARG A 556 -18.71 37.66 3.36
CA ARG A 556 -17.69 37.76 4.43
C ARG A 556 -18.20 37.12 5.72
N PHE A 557 -17.29 36.51 6.49
CA PHE A 557 -17.61 36.07 7.84
C PHE A 557 -17.83 37.27 8.76
N ASP A 558 -19.04 37.37 9.30
CA ASP A 558 -19.41 38.36 10.30
C ASP A 558 -19.91 37.68 11.58
N ILE A 559 -19.36 38.10 12.72
CA ILE A 559 -19.75 37.57 14.03
C ILE A 559 -21.15 38.00 14.43
N SER A 560 -21.61 39.17 13.94
CA SER A 560 -22.97 39.66 14.13
C SER A 560 -23.96 39.17 13.06
N GLY A 561 -23.48 38.52 12.00
CA GLY A 561 -24.30 38.07 10.87
C GLY A 561 -24.54 36.55 10.89
N TYR A 562 -25.66 36.14 10.29
CA TYR A 562 -25.93 34.74 9.98
C TYR A 562 -25.41 34.44 8.57
N SER A 563 -24.73 33.29 8.39
CA SER A 563 -24.27 32.84 7.07
C SER A 563 -25.08 31.62 6.63
N ASP A 564 -25.73 31.71 5.48
CA ASP A 564 -26.59 30.64 4.98
C ASP A 564 -25.80 29.40 4.49
N ARG A 565 -24.47 29.54 4.33
CA ARG A 565 -23.54 28.47 3.92
C ARG A 565 -23.02 27.64 5.06
N LEU A 566 -22.98 28.22 6.27
CA LEU A 566 -22.62 27.50 7.48
C LEU A 566 -23.83 26.69 7.95
N SER A 567 -23.58 25.52 8.54
CA SER A 567 -24.67 24.81 9.21
C SER A 567 -25.20 25.62 10.40
N ILE A 568 -26.41 25.33 10.88
CA ILE A 568 -26.97 25.99 12.06
C ILE A 568 -25.99 25.89 13.24
N ILE A 569 -25.38 24.73 13.47
CA ILE A 569 -24.44 24.56 14.59
C ILE A 569 -23.12 25.32 14.39
N GLU A 570 -22.60 25.40 13.16
CA GLU A 570 -21.40 26.21 12.85
C GLU A 570 -21.70 27.71 12.99
N ASN A 571 -22.92 28.13 12.64
CA ASN A 571 -23.41 29.47 12.95
C ASN A 571 -23.46 29.70 14.47
N ILE A 572 -24.04 28.79 15.27
CA ILE A 572 -24.09 28.95 16.73
C ILE A 572 -22.68 29.00 17.34
N ALA A 573 -21.78 28.12 16.89
CA ALA A 573 -20.40 28.02 17.38
C ALA A 573 -19.50 29.17 16.91
N PHE A 574 -19.85 29.81 15.79
CA PHE A 574 -18.95 30.64 14.99
C PHE A 574 -17.59 29.94 14.77
N GLY A 575 -17.67 28.69 14.33
CA GLY A 575 -16.54 27.77 14.16
C GLY A 575 -16.92 26.64 13.22
N LEU A 576 -15.91 25.96 12.67
CA LEU A 576 -16.09 24.92 11.66
C LEU A 576 -15.79 23.53 12.20
N VAL A 577 -16.52 22.53 11.71
CA VAL A 577 -16.34 21.12 12.08
C VAL A 577 -15.48 20.39 11.05
N ASP A 578 -14.82 19.30 11.46
CA ASP A 578 -14.22 18.38 10.49
C ASP A 578 -15.27 17.70 9.62
N SER A 579 -15.29 18.02 8.32
CA SER A 579 -16.14 17.36 7.31
C SER A 579 -16.17 15.83 7.38
N LYS A 580 -15.07 15.17 7.79
CA LYS A 580 -15.02 13.70 7.91
C LYS A 580 -15.77 13.15 9.12
N GLN A 581 -15.96 13.97 10.14
CA GLN A 581 -16.61 13.60 11.40
C GLN A 581 -17.89 14.41 11.65
N GLU A 582 -18.28 15.29 10.72
CA GLU A 582 -19.40 16.23 10.83
C GLU A 582 -20.66 15.56 11.37
N GLN A 583 -21.08 14.43 10.79
CA GLN A 583 -22.26 13.70 11.25
C GLN A 583 -22.13 13.17 12.69
N GLN A 584 -20.98 12.56 13.02
CA GLN A 584 -20.75 12.01 14.36
C GLN A 584 -20.68 13.13 15.41
N VAL A 585 -20.05 14.24 15.07
CA VAL A 585 -19.93 15.42 15.93
C VAL A 585 -21.32 16.02 16.19
N ILE A 586 -22.12 16.23 15.14
CA ILE A 586 -23.47 16.78 15.27
C ILE A 586 -24.36 15.86 16.13
N GLN A 587 -24.25 14.55 15.98
CA GLN A 587 -24.94 13.58 16.85
C GLN A 587 -24.49 13.69 18.31
N ASN A 588 -23.19 13.76 18.57
CA ASN A 588 -22.66 13.91 19.94
C ASN A 588 -23.11 15.24 20.58
N ILE A 589 -23.26 16.28 19.77
CA ILE A 589 -23.73 17.60 20.21
C ILE A 589 -25.22 17.56 20.54
N SER A 590 -26.04 16.92 19.71
CA SER A 590 -27.49 16.88 19.90
C SER A 590 -27.92 16.11 21.15
N VAL A 591 -27.09 15.18 21.63
CA VAL A 591 -27.31 14.43 22.89
C VAL A 591 -26.66 15.08 24.11
N ASN A 592 -25.89 16.16 23.95
CA ASN A 592 -25.15 16.76 25.06
C ASN A 592 -26.10 17.50 26.04
N PRO A 593 -26.16 17.10 27.33
CA PRO A 593 -27.13 17.68 28.26
C PRO A 593 -26.95 19.18 28.51
N GLN A 594 -25.71 19.69 28.46
CA GLN A 594 -25.43 21.12 28.69
C GLN A 594 -25.92 21.96 27.52
N PHE A 595 -25.69 21.50 26.29
CA PHE A 595 -26.15 22.20 25.08
C PHE A 595 -27.67 22.14 24.93
N VAL A 596 -28.28 20.98 25.18
CA VAL A 596 -29.74 20.83 25.14
C VAL A 596 -30.41 21.76 26.15
N LYS A 597 -29.88 21.86 27.37
CA LYS A 597 -30.39 22.78 28.39
C LYS A 597 -30.31 24.23 27.92
N LEU A 598 -29.20 24.63 27.30
CA LEU A 598 -29.02 25.97 26.75
C LEU A 598 -30.02 26.27 25.61
N LEU A 599 -30.28 25.30 24.72
CA LEU A 599 -31.32 25.44 23.70
C LEU A 599 -32.74 25.53 24.28
N GLN A 600 -33.00 24.86 25.40
CA GLN A 600 -34.29 24.94 26.11
C GLN A 600 -34.48 26.29 26.80
N GLU A 601 -33.44 26.80 27.48
CA GLU A 601 -33.45 28.13 28.11
C GLU A 601 -33.63 29.25 27.08
N ALA A 602 -33.10 29.08 25.86
CA ALA A 602 -33.28 29.99 24.74
C ALA A 602 -34.58 29.78 23.94
N ASN A 603 -35.46 28.84 24.34
CA ASN A 603 -36.67 28.45 23.61
C ASN A 603 -36.45 27.96 22.15
N LEU A 604 -35.24 27.55 21.80
CA LEU A 604 -34.85 27.13 20.45
C LEU A 604 -35.00 25.63 20.21
N TYR A 605 -35.00 24.81 21.28
CA TYR A 605 -35.00 23.35 21.17
C TYR A 605 -36.18 22.80 20.35
N LYS A 606 -37.41 23.26 20.64
CA LYS A 606 -38.62 22.80 19.94
C LYS A 606 -38.61 23.25 18.48
N THR A 607 -38.25 24.51 18.22
CA THR A 607 -38.21 25.08 16.87
C THR A 607 -37.22 24.35 15.97
N LEU A 608 -35.99 24.12 16.45
CA LEU A 608 -34.98 23.37 15.68
C LEU A 608 -35.40 21.91 15.46
N ARG A 609 -35.98 21.25 16.46
CA ARG A 609 -36.51 19.88 16.29
C ARG A 609 -37.56 19.82 15.17
N ASP A 610 -38.50 20.76 15.14
CA ASP A 610 -39.59 20.80 14.15
C ASP A 610 -39.04 21.07 12.73
N ILE A 611 -37.96 21.87 12.61
CA ILE A 611 -37.23 22.04 11.35
C ILE A 611 -36.57 20.73 10.91
N GLY A 612 -35.96 20.00 11.84
CA GLY A 612 -35.36 18.69 11.57
C GLY A 612 -36.37 17.65 11.09
N GLU A 613 -37.58 17.66 11.67
CA GLU A 613 -38.69 16.83 11.22
C GLU A 613 -39.12 17.16 9.79
N LYS A 614 -39.34 18.45 9.49
CA LYS A 614 -39.68 18.92 8.13
C LYS A 614 -38.59 18.53 7.13
N LEU A 615 -37.32 18.66 7.50
CA LEU A 615 -36.18 18.32 6.65
C LEU A 615 -36.14 16.82 6.34
N ALA A 616 -36.33 15.99 7.36
CA ALA A 616 -36.38 14.54 7.20
C ALA A 616 -37.49 14.11 6.24
N PHE A 617 -38.70 14.68 6.37
CA PHE A 617 -39.80 14.43 5.43
C PHE A 617 -39.47 14.89 4.01
N HIS A 618 -38.88 16.08 3.84
CA HIS A 618 -38.51 16.61 2.53
C HIS A 618 -37.48 15.74 1.81
N ILE A 619 -36.44 15.28 2.50
CA ILE A 619 -35.39 14.42 1.93
C ILE A 619 -35.97 13.07 1.48
N VAL A 620 -36.81 12.43 2.31
CA VAL A 620 -37.45 11.16 1.93
C VAL A 620 -38.34 11.34 0.70
N HIS A 621 -39.15 12.40 0.67
CA HIS A 621 -40.07 12.67 -0.44
C HIS A 621 -39.33 12.96 -1.75
N GLN A 622 -38.31 13.83 -1.75
CA GLN A 622 -37.55 14.12 -2.97
C GLN A 622 -36.78 12.92 -3.51
N LEU A 623 -36.20 12.09 -2.65
CA LEU A 623 -35.45 10.90 -3.10
C LEU A 623 -36.34 9.77 -3.62
N GLU A 624 -37.63 9.76 -3.28
CA GLU A 624 -38.64 8.84 -3.83
C GLU A 624 -39.14 9.28 -5.22
N GLU A 625 -39.19 10.58 -5.49
CA GLU A 625 -39.60 11.14 -6.80
C GLU A 625 -38.47 11.11 -7.86
N LEU A 626 -37.20 11.13 -7.44
CA LEU A 626 -36.05 11.23 -8.34
C LEU A 626 -35.54 9.86 -8.83
N GLY A 627 -35.38 9.70 -10.16
CA GLY A 627 -34.81 8.50 -10.78
C GLY A 627 -33.33 8.26 -10.43
N PRO A 628 -32.76 7.07 -10.74
CA PRO A 628 -31.41 6.68 -10.33
C PRO A 628 -30.25 7.53 -10.88
N ASN A 629 -30.48 8.45 -11.83
CA ASN A 629 -29.45 9.24 -12.52
C ASN A 629 -29.54 10.76 -12.29
N ASP A 630 -30.36 11.23 -11.36
CA ASP A 630 -30.60 12.67 -11.21
C ASP A 630 -29.50 13.41 -10.43
N GLN A 631 -29.13 14.61 -10.87
CA GLN A 631 -28.06 15.42 -10.26
C GLN A 631 -28.40 15.82 -8.81
N LEU A 632 -29.69 15.98 -8.50
CA LEU A 632 -30.22 16.28 -7.16
C LEU A 632 -29.91 15.17 -6.14
N LYS A 633 -29.68 13.94 -6.58
CA LYS A 633 -29.29 12.82 -5.69
C LYS A 633 -27.92 13.02 -5.06
N ASN A 634 -27.02 13.79 -5.70
CA ASN A 634 -25.72 14.12 -5.13
C ASN A 634 -25.82 15.06 -3.93
N ASN A 635 -26.82 15.95 -3.90
CA ASN A 635 -27.01 16.90 -2.80
C ASN A 635 -27.39 16.20 -1.49
N TYR A 636 -28.04 15.03 -1.58
CA TYR A 636 -28.45 14.22 -0.42
C TYR A 636 -27.64 12.94 -0.23
N ARG A 637 -26.50 12.79 -0.92
CA ARG A 637 -25.69 11.55 -0.93
C ARG A 637 -25.23 11.09 0.47
N PHE A 638 -25.14 12.02 1.42
CA PHE A 638 -24.70 11.77 2.78
C PHE A 638 -25.82 11.30 3.73
N TYR A 639 -27.08 11.29 3.27
CA TYR A 639 -28.23 10.88 4.07
C TYR A 639 -28.64 9.44 3.72
N ASP A 640 -28.64 8.55 4.72
CA ASP A 640 -29.16 7.19 4.58
C ASP A 640 -30.69 7.21 4.72
N VAL A 641 -31.38 7.00 3.59
CA VAL A 641 -32.85 7.05 3.51
C VAL A 641 -33.51 5.95 4.34
N ASP A 642 -32.93 4.76 4.40
CA ASP A 642 -33.49 3.66 5.18
C ASP A 642 -33.30 3.91 6.68
N CYS A 643 -32.18 4.52 7.06
CA CYS A 643 -31.95 5.01 8.41
C CYS A 643 -32.97 6.09 8.78
N ILE A 644 -33.13 7.14 7.96
CA ILE A 644 -34.10 8.23 8.19
C ILE A 644 -35.52 7.66 8.31
N ARG A 645 -35.92 6.75 7.42
CA ARG A 645 -37.26 6.14 7.45
C ARG A 645 -37.47 5.32 8.73
N SER A 646 -36.46 4.56 9.16
CA SER A 646 -36.54 3.80 10.41
C SER A 646 -36.71 4.71 11.63
N GLN A 647 -35.99 5.83 11.67
CA GLN A 647 -36.05 6.80 12.77
C GLN A 647 -37.37 7.59 12.75
N LEU A 648 -37.84 8.03 11.59
CA LEU A 648 -39.15 8.67 11.44
C LEU A 648 -40.29 7.75 11.88
N THR A 649 -40.23 6.45 11.53
CA THR A 649 -41.25 5.47 11.94
C THR A 649 -41.29 5.28 13.46
N LEU A 650 -40.14 5.35 14.14
CA LEU A 650 -40.06 5.32 15.59
C LEU A 650 -40.61 6.59 16.26
N CYS A 651 -40.70 7.71 15.54
CA CYS A 651 -41.28 8.97 16.00
C CYS A 651 -42.81 9.03 15.86
N ILE A 652 -43.40 8.23 14.96
CA ILE A 652 -44.85 8.19 14.73
C ILE A 652 -45.56 7.57 15.95
N GLY A 653 -46.28 8.38 16.72
CA GLY A 653 -47.24 7.93 17.74
C GLY A 653 -46.80 7.98 19.21
N ARG A 654 -45.69 8.64 19.57
CA ARG A 654 -45.27 8.82 20.99
C ARG A 654 -44.83 10.26 21.30
N PRO A 655 -45.73 11.15 21.77
CA PRO A 655 -45.39 12.53 22.09
C PRO A 655 -44.62 12.72 23.42
N GLU A 656 -44.54 11.72 24.31
CA GLU A 656 -44.05 11.89 25.69
C GLU A 656 -42.87 10.98 26.13
N HIS A 657 -42.21 10.23 25.23
CA HIS A 657 -41.02 9.43 25.58
C HIS A 657 -39.88 9.70 24.58
N LEU A 658 -38.90 10.51 25.01
CA LEU A 658 -37.81 11.08 24.19
C LEU A 658 -36.50 10.29 24.28
N PRO A 659 -36.25 9.36 23.34
CA PRO A 659 -34.89 9.12 22.81
C PRO A 659 -34.79 9.41 21.29
N SER A 660 -35.87 9.85 20.64
CA SER A 660 -35.97 10.05 19.19
C SER A 660 -35.95 11.52 18.73
N CYS A 661 -35.83 12.48 19.64
CA CYS A 661 -35.71 13.91 19.31
C CYS A 661 -34.27 14.35 18.98
N GLU A 662 -33.26 13.62 19.44
CA GLU A 662 -31.85 13.94 19.27
C GLU A 662 -31.40 13.80 17.80
N PHE A 663 -31.98 12.84 17.08
CA PHE A 663 -31.75 12.65 15.64
C PHE A 663 -32.32 13.81 14.82
N LEU A 664 -33.55 14.24 15.11
CA LEU A 664 -34.19 15.37 14.42
C LEU A 664 -33.44 16.68 14.73
N LEU A 665 -33.05 16.87 15.99
CA LEU A 665 -32.21 17.99 16.38
C LEU A 665 -30.86 17.96 15.63
N ALA A 666 -30.20 16.79 15.52
CA ALA A 666 -28.98 16.64 14.73
C ALA A 666 -29.19 17.01 13.26
N MET A 667 -30.30 16.58 12.65
CA MET A 667 -30.63 16.94 11.26
C MET A 667 -30.80 18.45 11.09
N ALA A 668 -31.48 19.13 12.01
CA ALA A 668 -31.62 20.58 11.98
C ALA A 668 -30.29 21.30 12.20
N LEU A 669 -29.49 20.86 13.17
CA LEU A 669 -28.18 21.45 13.46
C LEU A 669 -27.21 21.35 12.28
N GLY A 670 -27.31 20.30 11.47
CA GLY A 670 -26.54 20.12 10.23
C GLY A 670 -27.09 20.82 9.00
N LEU A 671 -28.23 21.53 9.10
CA LEU A 671 -28.87 22.20 7.97
C LEU A 671 -28.05 23.39 7.48
N LYS A 672 -27.76 23.42 6.17
CA LYS A 672 -27.16 24.56 5.44
C LYS A 672 -28.23 25.18 4.55
N VAL A 673 -28.66 26.40 4.87
CA VAL A 673 -29.82 27.07 4.23
C VAL A 673 -29.59 27.25 2.73
N SER A 674 -28.34 27.55 2.33
CA SER A 674 -27.95 27.75 0.93
C SER A 674 -28.20 26.53 0.02
N MET A 675 -28.39 25.32 0.57
CA MET A 675 -28.65 24.10 -0.22
C MET A 675 -30.13 23.88 -0.52
N LEU A 676 -31.04 24.46 0.28
CA LEU A 676 -32.47 24.12 0.28
C LEU A 676 -33.39 25.33 0.10
N GLY A 677 -32.83 26.54 0.01
CA GLY A 677 -33.55 27.80 -0.20
C GLY A 677 -33.88 28.54 1.11
N ASP A 678 -34.30 29.79 1.00
CA ASP A 678 -34.45 30.72 2.13
C ASP A 678 -35.69 30.45 3.01
N ASP A 679 -36.60 29.56 2.59
CA ASP A 679 -37.88 29.32 3.27
C ASP A 679 -37.79 28.48 4.57
N TRP A 680 -36.58 28.02 4.95
CA TRP A 680 -36.39 27.09 6.07
C TRP A 680 -36.15 27.77 7.41
N ILE A 681 -35.56 28.96 7.41
CA ILE A 681 -35.18 29.72 8.62
C ILE A 681 -35.56 31.18 8.40
N ASP A 682 -36.48 31.70 9.21
CA ASP A 682 -36.88 33.10 9.17
C ASP A 682 -35.90 34.02 9.90
N GLU A 683 -36.01 35.32 9.65
CA GLU A 683 -35.11 36.33 10.23
C GLU A 683 -35.22 36.43 11.77
N ASP A 684 -36.37 36.06 12.35
CA ASP A 684 -36.53 35.97 13.81
C ASP A 684 -35.69 34.82 14.39
N LEU A 685 -35.76 33.63 13.78
CA LEU A 685 -34.93 32.50 14.21
C LEU A 685 -33.44 32.79 14.02
N LYS A 686 -33.03 33.41 12.90
CA LYS A 686 -31.63 33.86 12.71
C LYS A 686 -31.18 34.76 13.87
N SER A 687 -32.01 35.74 14.25
CA SER A 687 -31.71 36.66 15.35
C SER A 687 -31.58 35.94 16.70
N GLN A 688 -32.45 34.97 16.99
CA GLN A 688 -32.37 34.16 18.21
C GLN A 688 -31.11 33.27 18.25
N LEU A 689 -30.72 32.68 17.12
CA LEU A 689 -29.49 31.88 17.00
C LEU A 689 -28.23 32.75 17.20
N LEU A 690 -28.25 34.00 16.74
CA LEU A 690 -27.16 34.97 16.96
C LEU A 690 -27.08 35.44 18.43
N ALA A 691 -28.23 35.60 19.10
CA ALA A 691 -28.26 35.85 20.54
C ALA A 691 -27.64 34.68 21.33
N LEU A 692 -27.94 33.44 20.92
CA LEU A 692 -27.35 32.23 21.50
C LEU A 692 -25.83 32.17 21.30
N ARG A 693 -25.35 32.49 20.09
CA ARG A 693 -23.92 32.64 19.78
C ARG A 693 -23.25 33.62 20.75
N THR A 694 -23.85 34.79 20.95
CA THR A 694 -23.32 35.82 21.85
C THR A 694 -23.22 35.31 23.29
N GLN A 695 -24.23 34.59 23.77
CA GLN A 695 -24.22 33.95 25.08
C GLN A 695 -23.10 32.91 25.20
N LEU A 696 -22.93 32.05 24.20
CA LEU A 696 -21.87 31.02 24.17
C LEU A 696 -20.46 31.60 24.12
N ILE A 697 -20.26 32.72 23.43
CA ILE A 697 -18.96 33.43 23.42
C ILE A 697 -18.65 33.96 24.83
N SER A 698 -19.65 34.47 25.55
CA SER A 698 -19.47 34.99 26.90
C SER A 698 -19.29 33.89 27.97
N SER A 699 -19.90 32.72 27.75
CA SER A 699 -19.89 31.57 28.65
C SER A 699 -19.59 30.29 27.86
N PRO A 700 -18.32 30.02 27.52
CA PRO A 700 -17.95 28.92 26.64
C PRO A 700 -18.21 27.56 27.31
N ILE A 701 -18.83 26.65 26.56
CA ILE A 701 -19.01 25.26 26.95
C ILE A 701 -17.84 24.44 26.37
N SER A 702 -17.22 23.58 27.17
CA SER A 702 -16.01 22.82 26.81
C SER A 702 -16.15 21.99 25.53
N MET A 703 -17.36 21.50 25.22
CA MET A 703 -17.63 20.72 24.01
C MET A 703 -17.35 21.49 22.72
N PHE A 704 -17.61 22.81 22.67
CA PHE A 704 -17.40 23.59 21.45
C PHE A 704 -15.91 23.73 21.15
N SER A 705 -15.07 23.86 22.19
CA SER A 705 -13.61 23.86 22.02
C SER A 705 -13.00 22.49 21.65
N GLU A 706 -13.73 21.40 21.87
CA GLU A 706 -13.30 20.05 21.51
C GLU A 706 -13.61 19.73 20.03
N TYR A 707 -14.78 20.17 19.54
CA TYR A 707 -15.29 19.77 18.22
C TYR A 707 -15.19 20.85 17.13
N PHE A 708 -15.08 22.12 17.49
CA PHE A 708 -15.06 23.24 16.54
C PHE A 708 -13.73 23.97 16.54
N GLU A 709 -13.24 24.29 15.35
CA GLU A 709 -12.17 25.27 15.20
C GLU A 709 -12.80 26.67 15.04
N PRO A 710 -12.54 27.61 15.97
CA PRO A 710 -13.20 28.92 15.95
C PRO A 710 -12.76 29.76 14.75
N LEU A 711 -13.71 30.48 14.14
CA LEU A 711 -13.44 31.44 13.09
C LEU A 711 -12.83 32.71 13.69
N ARG A 712 -11.50 32.86 13.62
CA ARG A 712 -10.77 34.06 14.04
C ARG A 712 -10.11 34.78 12.87
N LYS A 713 -10.42 36.07 12.68
CA LYS A 713 -9.89 36.87 11.57
C LYS A 713 -8.35 36.86 11.48
N GLY A 714 -7.66 36.88 12.62
CA GLY A 714 -6.18 36.92 12.67
C GLY A 714 -5.46 35.57 12.55
N ARG A 715 -6.17 34.45 12.32
CA ARG A 715 -5.54 33.12 12.16
C ARG A 715 -6.06 32.42 10.91
N MET A 716 -5.25 31.53 10.35
CA MET A 716 -5.72 30.56 9.36
C MET A 716 -6.57 29.51 10.07
N ASN A 717 -7.64 29.08 9.43
CA ASN A 717 -8.49 27.99 9.87
C ASN A 717 -8.23 26.78 8.96
N HIS A 718 -7.94 25.61 9.54
CA HIS A 718 -7.58 24.41 8.78
C HIS A 718 -8.77 23.80 8.01
N ARG A 719 -10.01 24.24 8.30
CA ARG A 719 -11.23 23.80 7.62
C ARG A 719 -11.65 24.72 6.48
N LEU A 720 -10.90 25.76 6.18
CA LEU A 720 -11.11 26.63 5.04
C LEU A 720 -10.02 26.38 3.99
N ASN A 721 -10.37 26.49 2.71
CA ASN A 721 -9.34 26.49 1.67
C ASN A 721 -8.52 27.79 1.73
N LEU A 722 -7.42 27.85 0.99
CA LEU A 722 -6.54 29.03 1.00
C LEU A 722 -7.29 30.31 0.56
N MET A 723 -8.18 30.21 -0.43
CA MET A 723 -8.97 31.34 -0.92
C MET A 723 -9.92 31.89 0.15
N GLU A 724 -10.71 31.02 0.79
CA GLU A 724 -11.65 31.39 1.86
C GLU A 724 -10.91 31.97 3.08
N ASN A 725 -9.74 31.43 3.39
CA ASN A 725 -8.86 31.97 4.43
C ASN A 725 -8.37 33.40 4.11
N LEU A 726 -7.93 33.65 2.87
CA LEU A 726 -7.47 34.95 2.38
C LEU A 726 -8.61 35.97 2.26
N LEU A 727 -9.76 35.52 1.78
CA LEU A 727 -10.96 36.33 1.61
C LEU A 727 -11.74 36.51 2.91
N TRP A 728 -11.45 35.75 3.96
CA TRP A 728 -12.25 35.78 5.18
C TRP A 728 -13.77 35.69 4.89
N GLY A 729 -14.14 34.72 4.06
CA GLY A 729 -15.51 34.55 3.58
C GLY A 729 -15.62 33.52 2.46
N PHE A 730 -16.84 33.28 2.01
CA PHE A 730 -17.14 32.39 0.89
C PHE A 730 -17.37 33.16 -0.41
N GLU A 731 -17.08 32.52 -1.54
CA GLU A 731 -17.42 33.04 -2.87
C GLU A 731 -18.92 32.91 -3.14
N VAL A 732 -19.62 34.02 -3.48
CA VAL A 732 -21.09 34.07 -3.60
C VAL A 732 -21.65 33.18 -4.72
N ASP A 733 -20.94 33.03 -5.84
CA ASP A 733 -21.37 32.18 -6.95
C ASP A 733 -20.18 31.49 -7.62
N PRO A 734 -19.66 30.40 -7.03
CA PRO A 734 -18.44 29.74 -7.52
C PRO A 734 -18.61 29.05 -8.88
N ASN A 735 -19.85 28.90 -9.36
CA ASN A 735 -20.13 28.31 -10.67
C ASN A 735 -20.19 29.35 -11.79
N ASN A 736 -20.25 30.64 -11.45
CA ASN A 736 -20.19 31.72 -12.42
C ASN A 736 -18.73 31.99 -12.80
N TYR A 737 -18.36 31.54 -14.01
CA TYR A 737 -16.98 31.62 -14.49
C TYR A 737 -16.41 33.03 -14.46
N ASP A 738 -17.16 34.04 -14.91
CA ASP A 738 -16.65 35.41 -15.01
C ASP A 738 -16.41 36.04 -13.63
N LYS A 739 -17.35 35.84 -12.70
CA LYS A 739 -17.19 36.29 -11.31
C LYS A 739 -16.04 35.57 -10.60
N HIS A 740 -15.93 34.27 -10.81
CA HIS A 740 -14.86 33.45 -10.26
C HIS A 740 -13.49 33.90 -10.77
N GLN A 741 -13.35 34.11 -12.08
CA GLN A 741 -12.10 34.56 -12.67
C GLN A 741 -11.71 35.96 -12.16
N LYS A 742 -12.67 36.88 -12.07
CA LYS A 742 -12.43 38.21 -11.49
C LYS A 742 -11.93 38.10 -10.03
N LEU A 743 -12.49 37.20 -9.24
CA LEU A 743 -12.07 36.97 -7.85
C LEU A 743 -10.65 36.39 -7.78
N VAL A 744 -10.35 35.38 -8.61
CA VAL A 744 -9.02 34.77 -8.70
C VAL A 744 -7.97 35.82 -9.11
N ASP A 745 -8.27 36.70 -10.07
CA ASP A 745 -7.36 37.77 -10.50
C ASP A 745 -7.03 38.74 -9.36
N ILE A 746 -8.04 39.13 -8.58
CA ILE A 746 -7.84 40.04 -7.44
C ILE A 746 -6.99 39.37 -6.35
N VAL A 747 -7.24 38.10 -6.06
CA VAL A 747 -6.45 37.31 -5.10
C VAL A 747 -5.01 37.10 -5.59
N GLU A 748 -4.82 36.81 -6.88
CA GLU A 748 -3.49 36.69 -7.50
C GLU A 748 -2.70 37.99 -7.38
N GLN A 749 -3.31 39.12 -7.76
CA GLN A 749 -2.67 40.42 -7.68
C GLN A 749 -2.26 40.78 -6.25
N ALA A 750 -3.15 40.55 -5.27
CA ALA A 750 -2.83 40.81 -3.87
C ALA A 750 -1.71 39.90 -3.33
N LEU A 751 -1.68 38.62 -3.72
CA LEU A 751 -0.60 37.72 -3.35
C LEU A 751 0.74 38.18 -3.95
N ILE A 752 0.75 38.68 -5.19
CA ILE A 752 1.94 39.23 -5.85
C ILE A 752 2.45 40.49 -5.13
N GLU A 753 1.57 41.45 -4.86
CA GLU A 753 1.93 42.71 -4.19
C GLU A 753 2.54 42.48 -2.81
N ASN A 754 2.11 41.43 -2.12
CA ASN A 754 2.57 41.07 -0.78
C ASN A 754 3.66 39.98 -0.77
N GLN A 755 4.19 39.61 -1.94
CA GLN A 755 5.23 38.57 -2.11
C GLN A 755 4.85 37.23 -1.46
N ALA A 756 3.58 36.88 -1.52
CA ALA A 756 2.94 35.75 -0.83
C ALA A 756 2.56 34.61 -1.79
N GLU A 757 2.94 34.66 -3.07
CA GLU A 757 2.58 33.65 -4.08
C GLU A 757 3.09 32.25 -3.72
N ALA A 758 4.19 32.18 -2.95
CA ALA A 758 4.72 30.92 -2.43
C ALA A 758 3.73 30.14 -1.56
N LEU A 759 2.73 30.79 -0.94
CA LEU A 759 1.66 30.11 -0.19
C LEU A 759 0.92 29.11 -1.07
N VAL A 760 0.54 29.54 -2.27
CA VAL A 760 -0.23 28.73 -3.22
C VAL A 760 0.59 27.50 -3.64
N LEU A 761 1.89 27.69 -3.88
CA LEU A 761 2.79 26.58 -4.22
C LEU A 761 3.00 25.59 -3.08
N ILE A 762 3.06 26.07 -1.83
CA ILE A 762 3.17 25.21 -0.65
C ILE A 762 1.92 24.35 -0.52
N VAL A 763 0.72 24.95 -0.61
CA VAL A 763 -0.56 24.23 -0.52
C VAL A 763 -0.63 23.12 -1.55
N ILE A 764 -0.43 23.48 -2.83
CA ILE A 764 -0.48 22.52 -3.93
C ILE A 764 0.57 21.45 -3.72
N GLY A 765 1.79 21.86 -3.36
CA GLY A 765 2.89 20.94 -3.15
C GLY A 765 2.59 19.88 -2.09
N LEU A 766 1.83 20.22 -1.05
CA LEU A 766 1.44 19.34 0.04
C LEU A 766 0.13 18.56 -0.23
N SER A 767 -0.65 19.01 -1.20
CA SER A 767 -1.91 18.37 -1.63
C SER A 767 -1.72 16.91 -2.02
N GLN A 768 -2.63 16.05 -1.56
CA GLN A 768 -2.62 14.61 -1.84
C GLN A 768 -3.31 14.29 -3.17
N VAL A 769 -2.61 13.62 -4.08
CA VAL A 769 -3.19 13.25 -5.39
C VAL A 769 -4.22 12.11 -5.30
N GLY A 770 -4.19 11.32 -4.21
CA GLY A 770 -5.00 10.11 -4.05
C GLY A 770 -4.47 8.90 -4.84
N ILE A 771 -5.11 7.75 -4.69
CA ILE A 771 -4.69 6.50 -5.33
C ILE A 771 -4.74 6.68 -6.86
N ARG A 772 -3.60 6.50 -7.54
CA ARG A 772 -3.46 6.73 -8.99
C ARG A 772 -3.94 8.13 -9.46
N GLY A 773 -3.88 9.11 -8.56
CA GLY A 773 -4.29 10.48 -8.86
C GLY A 773 -5.81 10.66 -8.97
N GLU A 774 -6.65 9.80 -8.39
CA GLU A 774 -8.13 9.87 -8.52
C GLU A 774 -8.71 11.27 -8.22
N ARG A 775 -8.05 12.06 -7.37
CA ARG A 775 -8.50 13.41 -7.01
C ARG A 775 -8.14 14.48 -8.03
N MET A 776 -7.38 14.14 -9.07
CA MET A 776 -6.86 15.09 -10.04
C MET A 776 -7.59 14.97 -11.40
N PRO A 777 -7.99 16.09 -12.01
CA PRO A 777 -8.49 16.08 -13.39
C PRO A 777 -7.38 15.67 -14.36
N LEU A 778 -7.74 15.11 -15.52
CA LEU A 778 -6.78 14.60 -16.51
C LEU A 778 -5.75 15.67 -16.96
N GLY A 779 -6.20 16.91 -17.17
CA GLY A 779 -5.31 18.03 -17.53
C GLY A 779 -4.28 18.34 -16.44
N GLY A 780 -4.68 18.30 -15.17
CA GLY A 780 -3.78 18.43 -14.02
C GLY A 780 -2.75 17.30 -13.96
N LYS A 781 -3.19 16.07 -14.25
CA LYS A 781 -2.28 14.91 -14.31
C LYS A 781 -1.23 15.05 -15.41
N GLN A 782 -1.63 15.50 -16.60
CA GLN A 782 -0.73 15.76 -17.73
C GLN A 782 0.27 16.88 -17.40
N ASN A 783 -0.16 17.96 -16.75
CA ASN A 783 0.72 19.04 -16.29
C ASN A 783 1.78 18.53 -15.32
N ILE A 784 1.40 17.72 -14.32
CA ILE A 784 2.35 17.13 -13.37
C ILE A 784 3.36 16.23 -14.08
N GLN A 785 2.93 15.43 -15.06
CA GLN A 785 3.82 14.58 -15.86
C GLN A 785 4.82 15.42 -16.68
N LEU A 786 4.37 16.54 -17.27
CA LEU A 786 5.22 17.50 -17.98
C LEU A 786 6.24 18.13 -17.02
N LEU A 787 5.79 18.66 -15.88
CA LEU A 787 6.67 19.26 -14.87
C LEU A 787 7.70 18.25 -14.35
N ARG A 788 7.27 17.03 -14.01
CA ARG A 788 8.16 15.92 -13.60
C ARG A 788 9.24 15.61 -14.64
N SER A 789 8.88 15.72 -15.91
CA SER A 789 9.78 15.43 -17.03
C SER A 789 10.79 16.54 -17.27
N LEU A 790 10.36 17.80 -17.11
CA LEU A 790 11.16 19.00 -17.38
C LEU A 790 12.03 19.43 -16.19
N ILE A 791 11.60 19.18 -14.95
CA ILE A 791 12.27 19.66 -13.73
C ILE A 791 13.73 19.21 -13.64
N LYS A 792 14.05 18.06 -14.25
CA LYS A 792 15.38 17.45 -14.26
C LYS A 792 16.31 17.91 -15.40
N ARG A 793 15.91 18.92 -16.19
CA ARG A 793 16.65 19.47 -17.35
C ARG A 793 17.14 18.38 -18.32
N PRO A 794 16.23 17.62 -18.96
CA PRO A 794 16.61 16.55 -19.88
C PRO A 794 17.25 17.10 -21.16
N ASP A 795 18.20 16.34 -21.74
CA ASP A 795 18.80 16.64 -23.04
C ASP A 795 17.87 16.20 -24.19
N ILE A 796 17.05 15.16 -23.97
CA ILE A 796 16.08 14.66 -24.95
C ILE A 796 14.71 14.48 -24.27
N ILE A 797 13.66 14.98 -24.90
CA ILE A 797 12.27 14.78 -24.48
C ILE A 797 11.53 14.00 -25.56
N ILE A 798 10.87 12.92 -25.17
CA ILE A 798 9.98 12.14 -26.03
C ILE A 798 8.54 12.35 -25.54
N MET A 799 7.73 13.00 -26.38
CA MET A 799 6.30 13.24 -26.13
C MET A 799 5.48 12.29 -27.01
N HIS A 800 4.94 11.21 -26.43
CA HIS A 800 4.13 10.23 -27.15
C HIS A 800 2.65 10.45 -26.87
N ASN A 801 1.91 10.96 -27.85
CA ASN A 801 0.49 11.31 -27.76
C ASN A 801 0.12 12.16 -26.52
N ALA A 802 1.11 12.85 -25.92
CA ALA A 802 0.99 13.54 -24.65
C ALA A 802 0.20 14.86 -24.73
N LEU A 803 0.10 15.43 -25.94
CA LEU A 803 -0.49 16.75 -26.18
C LEU A 803 -1.84 16.67 -26.90
N SER A 804 -2.45 15.48 -26.97
CA SER A 804 -3.67 15.21 -27.75
C SER A 804 -4.88 16.05 -27.30
N ASN A 805 -4.95 16.40 -26.01
CA ASN A 805 -6.05 17.16 -25.40
C ASN A 805 -5.86 18.68 -25.41
N ARG A 806 -4.78 19.19 -26.02
CA ARG A 806 -4.49 20.63 -26.10
C ARG A 806 -4.81 21.22 -27.46
N SER A 807 -5.13 22.52 -27.47
CA SER A 807 -5.29 23.26 -28.72
C SER A 807 -3.94 23.48 -29.41
N VAL A 808 -3.97 23.75 -30.72
CA VAL A 808 -2.74 24.02 -31.50
C VAL A 808 -2.00 25.25 -30.95
N ALA A 809 -2.73 26.26 -30.48
CA ALA A 809 -2.15 27.47 -29.89
C ALA A 809 -1.43 27.18 -28.56
N GLU A 810 -2.04 26.37 -27.69
CA GLU A 810 -1.44 25.94 -26.42
C GLU A 810 -0.17 25.12 -26.67
N ILE A 811 -0.19 24.21 -27.63
CA ILE A 811 0.99 23.40 -27.99
C ILE A 811 2.12 24.30 -28.50
N LYS A 812 1.81 25.28 -29.37
CA LYS A 812 2.80 26.23 -29.89
C LYS A 812 3.42 27.06 -28.77
N SER A 813 2.60 27.55 -27.84
CA SER A 813 3.05 28.31 -26.67
C SER A 813 3.93 27.47 -25.75
N LEU A 814 3.51 26.24 -25.44
CA LEU A 814 4.27 25.30 -24.61
C LEU A 814 5.65 25.00 -25.22
N LEU A 815 5.70 24.68 -26.51
CA LEU A 815 6.97 24.37 -27.17
C LEU A 815 7.90 25.57 -27.25
N ALA A 816 7.36 26.78 -27.48
CA ALA A 816 8.14 28.01 -27.45
C ALA A 816 8.67 28.32 -26.04
N GLY A 817 7.85 28.13 -25.01
CA GLY A 817 8.24 28.29 -23.60
C GLY A 817 9.33 27.32 -23.19
N VAL A 818 9.18 26.04 -23.52
CA VAL A 818 10.20 25.00 -23.25
C VAL A 818 11.50 25.32 -23.98
N LYS A 819 11.44 25.70 -25.26
CA LYS A 819 12.63 26.08 -26.05
C LYS A 819 13.35 27.30 -25.47
N LYS A 820 12.63 28.26 -24.90
CA LYS A 820 13.22 29.44 -24.24
C LYS A 820 13.98 29.06 -22.97
N LEU A 821 13.43 28.14 -22.16
CA LEU A 821 14.05 27.72 -20.91
C LEU A 821 15.15 26.66 -21.09
N LEU A 822 15.01 25.81 -22.10
CA LEU A 822 15.88 24.68 -22.40
C LEU A 822 16.23 24.67 -23.90
N PRO A 823 17.09 25.59 -24.37
CA PRO A 823 17.37 25.78 -25.80
C PRO A 823 18.09 24.61 -26.45
N ASP A 824 18.89 23.87 -25.68
CA ASP A 824 19.70 22.76 -26.18
C ASP A 824 18.95 21.41 -26.16
N THR A 825 17.76 21.38 -25.57
CA THR A 825 16.97 20.15 -25.42
C THR A 825 16.32 19.75 -26.74
N THR A 826 16.59 18.53 -27.20
CA THR A 826 15.92 17.94 -28.35
C THR A 826 14.51 17.48 -27.97
N ILE A 827 13.49 17.87 -28.72
CA ILE A 827 12.10 17.44 -28.50
C ILE A 827 11.63 16.55 -29.64
N ILE A 828 11.27 15.31 -29.34
CA ILE A 828 10.71 14.33 -30.28
C ILE A 828 9.23 14.14 -29.93
N ILE A 829 8.35 14.61 -30.80
CA ILE A 829 6.90 14.51 -30.66
C ILE A 829 6.43 13.34 -31.53
N LEU A 830 5.85 12.32 -30.90
CA LEU A 830 5.25 11.17 -31.56
C LEU A 830 3.73 11.32 -31.47
N SER A 831 3.07 11.59 -32.58
CA SER A 831 1.65 11.94 -32.60
C SER A 831 0.85 11.18 -33.65
N ALA A 832 -0.29 10.62 -33.24
CA ALA A 832 -1.28 10.06 -34.16
C ALA A 832 -2.01 11.21 -34.89
N ASN A 833 -1.76 11.35 -36.20
CA ASN A 833 -2.45 12.23 -37.16
C ASN A 833 -2.57 13.73 -36.85
N LYS A 834 -1.92 14.24 -35.80
CA LYS A 834 -1.83 15.67 -35.50
C LYS A 834 -0.44 16.22 -35.85
N ARG A 835 -0.35 17.01 -36.92
CA ARG A 835 0.87 17.79 -37.20
C ARG A 835 0.93 18.95 -36.21
N VAL A 836 2.05 19.07 -35.49
CA VAL A 836 2.28 20.20 -34.59
C VAL A 836 2.89 21.36 -35.36
N HIS A 837 2.12 22.40 -35.68
CA HIS A 837 2.53 23.50 -36.56
C HIS A 837 3.48 24.52 -35.88
N ALA A 838 4.76 24.51 -36.25
CA ALA A 838 5.74 25.54 -35.88
C ALA A 838 6.94 25.54 -36.85
N ASP A 839 7.40 26.74 -37.22
CA ASP A 839 8.42 26.94 -38.28
C ASP A 839 9.78 26.26 -37.99
N TYR A 840 10.04 25.97 -36.71
CA TYR A 840 11.28 25.34 -36.23
C TYR A 840 11.14 23.83 -35.96
N VAL A 841 10.02 23.21 -36.34
CA VAL A 841 9.77 21.78 -36.15
C VAL A 841 9.95 21.06 -37.48
N ASP A 842 10.82 20.05 -37.51
CA ASP A 842 10.96 19.15 -38.64
C ASP A 842 9.87 18.08 -38.61
N TYR A 843 9.26 17.78 -39.76
CA TYR A 843 8.18 16.80 -39.87
C TYR A 843 8.63 15.51 -40.54
N TYR A 844 8.25 14.39 -39.95
CA TYR A 844 8.46 13.06 -40.51
C TYR A 844 7.17 12.25 -40.41
N GLU A 845 6.98 11.36 -41.38
CA GLU A 845 5.95 10.34 -41.37
C GLU A 845 6.63 8.98 -41.30
N ILE A 846 6.10 8.08 -40.47
CA ILE A 846 6.60 6.72 -40.32
C ILE A 846 5.48 5.71 -40.57
N ASP A 847 5.77 4.73 -41.40
CA ASP A 847 4.87 3.65 -41.79
C ASP A 847 5.61 2.29 -41.75
N ILE A 848 5.02 1.27 -42.36
CA ILE A 848 5.62 -0.06 -42.44
C ILE A 848 6.92 -0.10 -43.28
N ASP A 849 7.02 0.76 -44.29
CA ASP A 849 8.12 0.82 -45.25
C ASP A 849 9.30 1.67 -44.76
N GLY A 850 9.09 2.47 -43.70
CA GLY A 850 10.14 3.18 -43.00
C GLY A 850 9.74 4.61 -42.64
N ILE A 851 10.71 5.52 -42.61
CA ILE A 851 10.51 6.93 -42.24
C ILE A 851 10.83 7.86 -43.40
N ARG A 852 9.99 8.88 -43.61
CA ARG A 852 10.15 9.87 -44.69
C ARG A 852 10.00 11.29 -44.14
N LYS A 853 10.85 12.21 -44.60
CA LYS A 853 10.74 13.64 -44.25
C LYS A 853 9.62 14.28 -45.07
N MET A 854 8.74 15.01 -44.40
CA MET A 854 7.64 15.73 -45.03
C MET A 854 8.02 17.19 -45.30
N PRO A 855 7.47 17.82 -46.36
CA PRO A 855 7.70 19.24 -46.61
C PRO A 855 7.10 20.10 -45.49
N GLN A 856 7.76 21.22 -45.17
CA GLN A 856 7.20 22.23 -44.27
C GLN A 856 5.93 22.81 -44.91
N LEU A 857 4.82 22.82 -44.17
CA LEU A 857 3.60 23.48 -44.61
C LEU A 857 3.81 25.00 -44.49
N THR A 858 3.92 25.69 -45.62
CA THR A 858 3.88 27.16 -45.65
C THR A 858 2.51 27.65 -45.17
N THR A 859 2.50 28.76 -44.45
CA THR A 859 1.33 29.43 -43.83
C THR A 859 0.18 29.79 -44.80
N SER A 860 0.27 29.45 -46.08
CA SER A 860 -0.72 29.73 -47.12
C SER A 860 -1.88 28.72 -47.20
N ASN A 861 -1.81 27.57 -46.51
CA ASN A 861 -2.89 26.57 -46.48
C ASN A 861 -3.45 26.38 -45.07
N GLN A 862 -4.00 27.46 -44.50
CA GLN A 862 -4.84 27.41 -43.30
C GLN A 862 -6.32 27.36 -43.68
#